data_AF-A0A7W5AJB5-F1
#
_entry.id   AF-A0A7W5AJB5-F1
#
_cell.length_a   1.000
_cell.length_b   1.000
_cell.length_c   1.000
_cell.angle_alpha   90.00
_cell.angle_beta   90.00
_cell.angle_gamma   90.00
#
_symmetry.space_group_name_H-M   'P 1'
#
loop_
_entity.id
_entity.type
_entity.pdbx_description
1 polymer ?
#
loop_
_entity_poly.entity_id
_entity_poly.type
_entity_poly.pdbx_seq_one_letter_code
_entity_poly.pdbx_strand_id
1 'polypeptide(L)'
;MAFSNADAAVAACVEAQRRLSAYDWPRRDAIPKVRMGLHTGQAVPIGQEYASAEVHRAARVSAAAHGGQVLCSEATALAVTATFAATSGGGAAAAATLATVDLLDIGAYRLRGFDDDERIFQVCAPGLERDFPRPRTAEAPRHNLPAEHSPFVGRRTEITELSELISHNRLVTVVGPGGSGKTRLTLAVAERLLPAYPGGVWTIDAATAAQGLPNALAAALGLRPEPGRPMIDTVVEQCAERRMLVLLQTCDAAPALTATLAHRLLGRCRRLDVVATGRAPLALAGETVWRIPPLAPADAFALLRDRAAAAQGGRPGDGDAQLARLAARLEGSPLAIQLAASRLRLLPAEHLARRLDDPLGALDNDAAGDGRHASLANNLAWSYRTLGGRAADLLRRLAVFAGPVDLATVEWCDAEGFSALSELADKSLVEVIPGPRYRMSDQVRAYALRRLAATGDEPSVRGRHLTWSLHTLDRVAVVAEDPGRTVSLTEFAPFVTEWEGALRWAAAIGDVVAGLRLVAALDPWWREHGGGRKGRELLAALYRALPDDDSVPPADLAGAYLTHAGLTGERAERDRFLTRAEEAAGRSGDPALPIRVRAARVALPEGDPSAAEQSCREVIAQAERAGVPNAALPAVLTLAELLWRRDALTDAADLLGAARHLEAICPEARGRRAVDWLLGMVALRRGDLVAAHDHLVVALRSRLRHGFRGAAADAVAAIAVRCALGGDPATATVLFGGAEVARGARRTESFGAFWSAQQMSLRAALGDAAFDAAYADGAGLGFDRIVAMALAVEHPDLEDGAARFAQIIR
;
A
#
# COMPACT_ATOMS: atom_id res chain seq x y z
N MET A 1 -30.46 -30.26 -53.27
CA MET A 1 -31.40 -29.81 -54.32
C MET A 1 -30.70 -28.76 -55.15
N ALA A 2 -30.84 -28.78 -56.47
CA ALA A 2 -30.32 -27.75 -57.36
C ALA A 2 -31.50 -27.01 -58.00
N PHE A 3 -31.37 -25.69 -58.16
CA PHE A 3 -32.38 -24.82 -58.73
C PHE A 3 -31.75 -24.00 -59.86
N SER A 4 -32.52 -23.69 -60.89
CA SER A 4 -32.06 -22.87 -62.02
C SER A 4 -31.96 -21.39 -61.70
N ASN A 5 -32.56 -20.93 -60.60
CA ASN A 5 -32.46 -19.56 -60.09
C ASN A 5 -32.48 -19.53 -58.55
N ALA A 6 -31.89 -18.48 -57.98
CA ALA A 6 -31.77 -18.31 -56.52
C ALA A 6 -33.12 -18.04 -55.84
N ASP A 7 -34.01 -17.32 -56.51
CA ASP A 7 -35.37 -17.00 -56.08
C ASP A 7 -36.18 -18.25 -55.73
N ALA A 8 -36.22 -19.23 -56.64
CA ALA A 8 -36.92 -20.49 -56.45
C ALA A 8 -36.30 -21.30 -55.30
N ALA A 9 -34.99 -21.23 -55.13
CA ALA A 9 -34.30 -21.93 -54.04
C ALA A 9 -34.67 -21.34 -52.66
N VAL A 10 -34.66 -20.01 -52.54
CA VAL A 10 -35.07 -19.31 -51.31
C VAL A 10 -36.55 -19.56 -51.01
N ALA A 11 -37.43 -19.41 -52.00
CA ALA A 11 -38.86 -19.66 -51.85
C ALA A 11 -39.15 -21.11 -51.41
N ALA A 12 -38.45 -22.09 -52.01
CA ALA A 12 -38.58 -23.49 -51.64
C ALA A 12 -38.15 -23.76 -50.20
N CYS A 13 -37.06 -23.15 -49.72
CA CYS A 13 -36.62 -23.28 -48.33
C CYS A 13 -37.62 -22.69 -47.33
N VAL A 14 -38.17 -21.49 -47.62
CA VAL A 14 -39.17 -20.85 -46.77
C VAL A 14 -40.45 -21.71 -46.69
N GLU A 15 -40.94 -22.16 -47.84
CA GLU A 15 -42.13 -23.02 -47.90
C GLU A 15 -41.89 -24.37 -47.21
N ALA A 16 -40.70 -24.95 -47.36
CA ALA A 16 -40.34 -26.19 -46.67
C ALA A 16 -40.34 -26.00 -45.15
N GLN A 17 -39.76 -24.92 -44.61
CA GLN A 17 -39.82 -24.63 -43.17
C GLN A 17 -41.26 -24.45 -42.69
N ARG A 18 -42.09 -23.68 -43.41
CA ARG A 18 -43.50 -23.48 -43.08
C ARG A 18 -44.27 -24.80 -43.04
N ARG A 19 -44.09 -25.67 -44.04
CA ARG A 19 -44.74 -26.99 -44.08
C ARG A 19 -44.26 -27.90 -42.96
N LEU A 20 -42.96 -27.91 -42.65
CA LEU A 20 -42.41 -28.70 -41.55
C LEU A 20 -42.98 -28.26 -40.19
N SER A 21 -43.16 -26.94 -40.00
CA SER A 21 -43.75 -26.38 -38.78
C SER A 21 -45.27 -26.58 -38.70
N ALA A 22 -45.99 -26.54 -39.83
CA ALA A 22 -47.45 -26.70 -39.87
C ALA A 22 -47.91 -28.16 -39.94
N TYR A 23 -47.03 -29.10 -40.24
CA TYR A 23 -47.35 -30.53 -40.31
C TYR A 23 -47.67 -31.08 -38.91
N ASP A 24 -48.75 -31.86 -38.81
CA ASP A 24 -49.18 -32.48 -37.56
C ASP A 24 -48.36 -33.74 -37.27
N TRP A 25 -47.21 -33.56 -36.62
CA TRP A 25 -46.31 -34.66 -36.28
C TRP A 25 -46.93 -35.54 -35.17
N PRO A 26 -46.77 -36.89 -35.24
CA PRO A 26 -47.38 -37.83 -34.29
C PRO A 26 -47.05 -37.61 -32.80
N ARG A 27 -46.00 -36.82 -32.52
CA ARG A 27 -45.52 -36.44 -31.20
C ARG A 27 -45.16 -34.96 -31.19
N ARG A 28 -45.85 -34.15 -30.38
CA ARG A 28 -45.64 -32.68 -30.32
C ARG A 28 -44.26 -32.27 -29.80
N ASP A 29 -43.58 -33.15 -29.07
CA ASP A 29 -42.23 -33.01 -28.55
C ASP A 29 -41.13 -33.40 -29.57
N ALA A 30 -41.50 -33.93 -30.75
CA ALA A 30 -40.57 -34.45 -31.75
C ALA A 30 -40.64 -33.70 -33.11
N ILE A 31 -41.05 -32.42 -33.13
CA ILE A 31 -41.10 -31.64 -34.36
C ILE A 31 -39.67 -31.47 -34.93
N PRO A 32 -39.36 -32.00 -36.13
CA PRO A 32 -38.02 -31.95 -36.69
C PRO A 32 -37.64 -30.53 -37.09
N LYS A 33 -36.63 -29.97 -36.43
CA LYS A 33 -36.04 -28.67 -36.76
C LYS A 33 -34.94 -28.82 -37.82
N VAL A 34 -35.32 -28.69 -39.10
CA VAL A 34 -34.39 -28.84 -40.23
C VAL A 34 -33.56 -27.58 -40.42
N ARG A 35 -32.24 -27.74 -40.64
CA ARG A 35 -31.31 -26.67 -40.99
C ARG A 35 -31.18 -26.60 -42.51
N MET A 36 -31.27 -25.41 -43.09
CA MET A 36 -31.18 -25.22 -44.54
C MET A 36 -30.11 -24.20 -44.88
N GLY A 37 -29.36 -24.45 -45.95
CA GLY A 37 -28.29 -23.59 -46.43
C GLY A 37 -28.33 -23.47 -47.95
N LEU A 38 -28.14 -22.26 -48.45
CA LEU A 38 -28.22 -21.93 -49.86
C LEU A 38 -26.91 -21.28 -50.33
N HIS A 39 -26.44 -21.68 -51.50
CA HIS A 39 -25.32 -21.05 -52.19
C HIS A 39 -25.59 -20.99 -53.70
N THR A 40 -25.14 -19.91 -54.35
CA THR A 40 -25.32 -19.68 -55.79
C THR A 40 -23.96 -19.61 -56.45
N GLY A 41 -23.69 -20.51 -57.40
CA GLY A 41 -22.42 -20.56 -58.14
C GLY A 41 -22.47 -21.51 -59.33
N GLN A 42 -21.35 -21.64 -60.04
CA GLN A 42 -21.22 -22.51 -61.23
C GLN A 42 -21.02 -23.96 -60.81
N ALA A 43 -22.05 -24.79 -60.96
CA ALA A 43 -21.98 -26.21 -60.64
C ALA A 43 -21.78 -27.06 -61.91
N VAL A 44 -20.77 -27.93 -61.91
CA VAL A 44 -20.50 -28.86 -63.02
C VAL A 44 -21.25 -30.18 -62.78
N PRO A 45 -22.13 -30.61 -63.71
CA PRO A 45 -22.82 -31.90 -63.59
C PRO A 45 -21.87 -33.06 -63.88
N ILE A 46 -21.90 -34.09 -63.02
CA ILE A 46 -21.21 -35.36 -63.23
C ILE A 46 -22.23 -36.49 -63.06
N GLY A 47 -22.65 -37.10 -64.18
CA GLY A 47 -23.72 -38.10 -64.18
C GLY A 47 -25.07 -37.50 -63.79
N GLN A 48 -25.71 -38.02 -62.73
CA GLN A 48 -26.96 -37.52 -62.17
C GLN A 48 -26.74 -36.57 -60.96
N GLU A 49 -25.49 -36.23 -60.65
CA GLU A 49 -25.12 -35.41 -59.49
C GLU A 49 -24.29 -34.18 -59.88
N TYR A 50 -24.04 -33.30 -58.91
CA TYR A 50 -23.12 -32.18 -59.04
C TYR A 50 -21.94 -32.40 -58.10
N ALA A 51 -20.72 -32.31 -58.62
CA ALA A 51 -19.49 -32.45 -57.84
C ALA A 51 -18.58 -31.25 -58.10
N SER A 52 -18.86 -30.15 -57.41
CA SER A 52 -18.11 -28.90 -57.49
C SER A 52 -17.94 -28.28 -56.11
N ALA A 53 -16.98 -27.35 -55.97
CA ALA A 53 -16.76 -26.60 -54.73
C ALA A 53 -18.03 -25.89 -54.24
N GLU A 54 -18.90 -25.47 -55.16
CA GLU A 54 -20.18 -24.80 -54.91
C GLU A 54 -21.15 -25.67 -54.08
N VAL A 55 -21.19 -26.97 -54.36
CA VAL A 55 -22.02 -27.92 -53.61
C VAL A 55 -21.49 -28.09 -52.19
N HIS A 56 -20.17 -28.17 -52.04
CA HIS A 56 -19.54 -28.20 -50.72
C HIS A 56 -19.77 -26.90 -49.95
N ARG A 57 -19.76 -25.74 -50.63
CA ARG A 57 -20.03 -24.43 -50.02
C ARG A 57 -21.47 -24.33 -49.52
N ALA A 58 -22.45 -24.73 -50.34
CA ALA A 58 -23.86 -24.83 -49.92
C ALA A 58 -24.03 -25.73 -48.68
N ALA A 59 -23.36 -26.89 -48.66
CA ALA A 59 -23.39 -27.80 -47.53
C ALA A 59 -22.76 -27.19 -46.26
N ARG A 60 -21.74 -26.33 -46.39
CA ARG A 60 -21.13 -25.63 -45.25
C ARG A 60 -22.01 -24.49 -44.72
N VAL A 61 -22.67 -23.74 -45.60
CA VAL A 61 -23.69 -22.75 -45.20
C VAL A 61 -24.82 -23.45 -44.42
N SER A 62 -25.27 -24.63 -44.87
CA SER A 62 -26.28 -25.42 -44.16
C SER A 62 -25.78 -25.94 -42.82
N ALA A 63 -24.51 -26.39 -42.76
CA ALA A 63 -23.91 -26.87 -41.53
C ALA A 63 -23.76 -25.77 -40.45
N ALA A 64 -23.58 -24.51 -40.86
CA ALA A 64 -23.51 -23.36 -39.98
C ALA A 64 -24.87 -22.94 -39.39
N ALA A 65 -25.97 -23.33 -40.02
CA ALA A 65 -27.32 -23.02 -39.56
C ALA A 65 -27.74 -23.83 -38.32
N HIS A 66 -28.55 -23.22 -37.46
CA HIS A 66 -29.27 -23.89 -36.37
C HIS A 66 -30.54 -24.58 -36.90
N GLY A 67 -31.10 -25.52 -36.12
CA GLY A 67 -32.35 -26.19 -36.52
C GLY A 67 -33.50 -25.20 -36.66
N GLY A 68 -34.21 -25.25 -37.79
CA GLY A 68 -35.27 -24.30 -38.16
C GLY A 68 -34.75 -23.03 -38.86
N GLN A 69 -33.43 -22.85 -38.97
CA GLN A 69 -32.82 -21.68 -39.61
C GLN A 69 -32.53 -21.95 -41.08
N VAL A 70 -32.69 -20.90 -41.89
CA VAL A 70 -32.32 -20.88 -43.31
C VAL A 70 -31.22 -19.82 -43.49
N LEU A 71 -30.04 -20.25 -43.91
CA LEU A 71 -28.91 -19.36 -44.21
C LEU A 71 -28.60 -19.36 -45.70
N CYS A 72 -28.10 -18.25 -46.21
CA CYS A 72 -27.61 -18.15 -47.58
C CYS A 72 -26.31 -17.34 -47.66
N SER A 73 -25.47 -17.66 -48.64
CA SER A 73 -24.26 -16.88 -48.97
C SER A 73 -24.59 -15.52 -49.59
N GLU A 74 -23.62 -14.62 -49.60
CA GLU A 74 -23.67 -13.34 -50.32
C GLU A 74 -24.01 -13.50 -51.80
N ALA A 75 -23.44 -14.51 -52.47
CA ALA A 75 -23.74 -14.78 -53.87
C ALA A 75 -25.24 -15.08 -54.10
N THR A 76 -25.88 -15.79 -53.16
CA THR A 76 -27.33 -16.04 -53.19
C THR A 76 -28.13 -14.79 -52.86
N ALA A 77 -27.70 -14.03 -51.84
CA ALA A 77 -28.37 -12.78 -51.46
C ALA A 77 -28.37 -11.77 -52.62
N LEU A 78 -27.22 -11.55 -53.25
CA LEU A 78 -27.08 -10.67 -54.41
C LEU A 78 -27.91 -11.15 -55.61
N ALA A 79 -27.93 -12.47 -55.87
CA ALA A 79 -28.73 -13.02 -56.96
C ALA A 79 -30.25 -12.81 -56.75
N VAL A 80 -30.73 -12.91 -55.50
CA VAL A 80 -32.14 -12.68 -55.16
C VAL A 80 -32.49 -11.19 -55.27
N THR A 81 -31.61 -10.31 -54.78
CA THR A 81 -31.81 -8.86 -54.87
C THR A 81 -31.76 -8.35 -56.33
N ALA A 82 -30.85 -8.89 -57.15
CA ALA A 82 -30.73 -8.50 -58.56
C ALA A 82 -31.95 -8.93 -59.41
N THR A 83 -32.55 -10.08 -59.10
CA THR A 83 -33.71 -10.61 -59.84
C THR A 83 -35.00 -9.88 -59.45
N PHE A 84 -35.13 -9.43 -58.20
CA PHE A 84 -36.24 -8.57 -57.73
C PHE A 84 -36.35 -7.25 -58.51
N ALA A 85 -35.23 -6.71 -59.00
CA ALA A 85 -35.19 -5.49 -59.80
C ALA A 85 -35.52 -5.69 -61.29
N ALA A 86 -35.53 -6.95 -61.79
CA ALA A 86 -35.49 -7.27 -63.21
C ALA A 86 -36.65 -8.15 -63.72
N THR A 87 -37.82 -8.09 -63.09
CA THR A 87 -39.13 -8.69 -63.49
C THR A 87 -39.48 -10.07 -62.92
N SER A 88 -40.69 -10.12 -62.34
CA SER A 88 -41.72 -11.16 -62.22
C SER A 88 -41.61 -12.46 -63.07
N GLY A 89 -40.48 -13.17 -63.04
CA GLY A 89 -40.24 -14.38 -63.85
C GLY A 89 -40.37 -15.73 -63.12
N GLY A 90 -40.58 -15.73 -61.79
CA GLY A 90 -40.84 -16.95 -61.02
C GLY A 90 -42.34 -17.24 -60.95
N GLY A 91 -42.75 -18.51 -61.11
CA GLY A 91 -44.18 -18.90 -61.06
C GLY A 91 -44.91 -18.28 -59.86
N ALA A 92 -46.19 -17.90 -60.04
CA ALA A 92 -46.95 -17.00 -59.17
C ALA A 92 -46.84 -17.26 -57.65
N ALA A 93 -46.68 -18.52 -57.23
CA ALA A 93 -46.51 -18.91 -55.83
C ALA A 93 -45.12 -18.57 -55.23
N ALA A 94 -44.05 -18.65 -56.02
CA ALA A 94 -42.70 -18.30 -55.56
C ALA A 94 -42.57 -16.77 -55.39
N ALA A 95 -43.13 -15.99 -56.33
CA ALA A 95 -43.17 -14.53 -56.26
C ALA A 95 -43.92 -14.02 -55.01
N ALA A 96 -45.06 -14.63 -54.68
CA ALA A 96 -45.82 -14.28 -53.47
C ALA A 96 -45.06 -14.59 -52.17
N THR A 97 -44.29 -15.68 -52.14
CA THR A 97 -43.46 -16.04 -50.98
C THR A 97 -42.29 -15.08 -50.82
N LEU A 98 -41.57 -14.80 -51.92
CA LEU A 98 -40.42 -13.89 -51.96
C LEU A 98 -40.78 -12.44 -51.60
N ALA A 99 -42.00 -11.97 -51.91
CA ALA A 99 -42.51 -10.67 -51.46
C ALA A 99 -42.55 -10.51 -49.93
N THR A 100 -42.49 -11.62 -49.20
CA THR A 100 -42.47 -11.62 -47.72
C THR A 100 -41.11 -11.98 -47.13
N VAL A 101 -40.08 -12.15 -47.96
CA VAL A 101 -38.73 -12.53 -47.55
C VAL A 101 -37.87 -11.29 -47.34
N ASP A 102 -37.20 -11.24 -46.20
CA ASP A 102 -36.16 -10.27 -45.87
C ASP A 102 -34.83 -11.02 -45.67
N LEU A 103 -33.71 -10.40 -46.03
CA LEU A 103 -32.38 -10.97 -45.89
C LEU A 103 -31.59 -10.19 -44.85
N LEU A 104 -31.44 -10.77 -43.67
CA LEU A 104 -30.67 -10.18 -42.59
C LEU A 104 -29.20 -10.54 -42.74
N ASP A 105 -28.35 -9.56 -43.04
CA ASP A 105 -26.89 -9.73 -42.99
C ASP A 105 -26.47 -10.03 -41.54
N ILE A 106 -25.90 -11.22 -41.32
CA ILE A 106 -25.42 -11.64 -40.01
C ILE A 106 -23.90 -11.61 -39.91
N GLY A 107 -23.19 -11.17 -40.97
CA GLY A 107 -21.76 -10.91 -41.00
C GLY A 107 -20.94 -11.93 -41.79
N ALA A 108 -19.63 -11.72 -41.78
CA ALA A 108 -18.63 -12.56 -42.44
C ALA A 108 -18.16 -13.70 -41.53
N TYR A 109 -18.08 -14.91 -42.09
CA TYR A 109 -17.70 -16.12 -41.37
C TYR A 109 -16.82 -17.04 -42.22
N ARG A 110 -15.74 -17.55 -41.64
CA ARG A 110 -14.95 -18.62 -42.26
C ARG A 110 -15.67 -19.97 -42.22
N LEU A 111 -15.96 -20.52 -43.40
CA LEU A 111 -16.60 -21.83 -43.55
C LEU A 111 -15.55 -22.95 -43.55
N ARG A 112 -15.85 -24.07 -42.88
CA ARG A 112 -14.91 -25.21 -42.80
C ARG A 112 -14.52 -25.74 -44.18
N GLY A 113 -13.23 -25.65 -44.52
CA GLY A 113 -12.66 -26.12 -45.79
C GLY A 113 -12.57 -25.04 -46.87
N PHE A 114 -12.80 -23.77 -46.52
CA PHE A 114 -12.60 -22.60 -47.36
C PHE A 114 -11.71 -21.60 -46.61
N ASP A 115 -10.74 -21.01 -47.31
CA ASP A 115 -9.79 -20.06 -46.72
C ASP A 115 -10.36 -18.63 -46.62
N ASP A 116 -11.32 -18.30 -47.50
CA ASP A 116 -11.99 -17.00 -47.54
C ASP A 116 -13.15 -16.92 -46.54
N ASP A 117 -13.41 -15.71 -46.06
CA ASP A 117 -14.60 -15.41 -45.27
C ASP A 117 -15.84 -15.33 -46.18
N GLU A 118 -16.89 -16.07 -45.83
CA GLU A 118 -18.18 -16.01 -46.50
C GLU A 118 -19.12 -15.09 -45.75
N ARG A 119 -19.67 -14.08 -46.42
CA ARG A 119 -20.72 -13.24 -45.83
C ARG A 119 -22.04 -13.98 -45.87
N ILE A 120 -22.65 -14.18 -44.70
CA ILE A 120 -23.83 -15.01 -44.52
C ILE A 120 -25.03 -14.13 -44.22
N PHE A 121 -26.15 -14.47 -44.83
CA PHE A 121 -27.45 -13.82 -44.64
C PHE A 121 -28.44 -14.84 -44.10
N GLN A 122 -29.26 -14.43 -43.13
CA GLN A 122 -30.41 -15.20 -42.69
C GLN A 122 -31.64 -14.83 -43.51
N VAL A 123 -32.32 -15.85 -44.04
CA VAL A 123 -33.61 -15.68 -44.71
C VAL A 123 -34.69 -15.54 -43.63
N CYS A 124 -35.28 -14.35 -43.54
CA CYS A 124 -36.38 -14.03 -42.63
C CYS A 124 -37.70 -14.00 -43.40
N ALA A 125 -38.73 -14.66 -42.88
CA ALA A 125 -40.07 -14.63 -43.47
C ALA A 125 -41.15 -14.81 -42.39
N PRO A 126 -42.38 -14.31 -42.58
CA PRO A 126 -43.49 -14.56 -41.67
C PRO A 126 -43.70 -16.07 -41.44
N GLY A 127 -43.81 -16.47 -40.18
CA GLY A 127 -43.97 -17.87 -39.76
C GLY A 127 -42.67 -18.63 -39.50
N LEU A 128 -41.49 -18.02 -39.71
CA LEU A 128 -40.19 -18.58 -39.34
C LEU A 128 -39.66 -17.92 -38.04
N GLU A 129 -38.89 -18.68 -37.25
CA GLU A 129 -38.14 -18.14 -36.10
C GLU A 129 -37.10 -17.14 -36.62
N ARG A 130 -36.99 -15.96 -35.99
CA ARG A 130 -36.06 -14.89 -36.41
C ARG A 130 -34.79 -14.86 -35.55
N ASP A 131 -34.89 -15.20 -34.28
CA ASP A 131 -33.79 -15.04 -33.33
C ASP A 131 -32.99 -16.34 -33.20
N PHE A 132 -31.77 -16.32 -33.74
CA PHE A 132 -30.81 -17.42 -33.62
C PHE A 132 -29.48 -16.96 -33.03
N PRO A 133 -28.80 -17.82 -32.24
CA PRO A 133 -27.40 -17.63 -31.88
C PRO A 133 -26.53 -17.50 -33.14
N ARG A 134 -25.32 -16.99 -32.96
CA ARG A 134 -24.33 -16.90 -34.06
C ARG A 134 -24.20 -18.25 -34.80
N PRO A 135 -24.07 -18.24 -36.13
CA PRO A 135 -23.85 -19.44 -36.94
C PRO A 135 -22.71 -20.31 -36.40
N ARG A 136 -22.88 -21.64 -36.51
CA ARG A 136 -21.92 -22.65 -36.04
C ARG A 136 -20.78 -22.80 -37.04
N THR A 137 -19.86 -21.85 -37.06
CA THR A 137 -18.69 -21.85 -37.96
C THR A 137 -17.43 -22.35 -37.26
N ALA A 138 -16.36 -22.59 -38.01
CA ALA A 138 -15.13 -23.19 -37.49
C ALA A 138 -14.39 -22.29 -36.48
N GLU A 139 -14.72 -20.99 -36.44
CA GLU A 139 -14.10 -19.96 -35.60
C GLU A 139 -15.09 -19.30 -34.62
N ALA A 140 -15.97 -20.07 -33.98
CA ALA A 140 -16.62 -19.52 -32.78
C ALA A 140 -15.51 -19.20 -31.75
N PRO A 141 -15.41 -17.95 -31.26
CA PRO A 141 -14.35 -17.58 -30.32
C PRO A 141 -14.45 -18.49 -29.10
N ARG A 142 -13.34 -19.12 -28.74
CA ARG A 142 -13.26 -20.05 -27.60
C ARG A 142 -13.21 -19.31 -26.26
N HIS A 143 -13.53 -18.02 -26.24
CA HIS A 143 -13.59 -17.21 -25.04
C HIS A 143 -14.49 -15.99 -25.24
N ASN A 144 -14.88 -15.37 -24.13
CA ASN A 144 -15.59 -14.08 -24.10
C ASN A 144 -14.84 -13.01 -23.30
N LEU A 145 -13.51 -13.16 -23.15
CA LEU A 145 -12.67 -12.15 -22.49
C LEU A 145 -12.83 -10.78 -23.16
N PRO A 146 -13.08 -9.69 -22.40
CA PRO A 146 -13.25 -8.36 -22.96
C PRO A 146 -11.93 -7.80 -23.49
N ALA A 147 -11.99 -7.02 -24.57
CA ALA A 147 -10.83 -6.25 -25.02
C ALA A 147 -10.55 -5.11 -24.02
N GLU A 148 -9.33 -5.04 -23.46
CA GLU A 148 -8.99 -3.97 -22.52
C GLU A 148 -8.77 -2.63 -23.25
N HIS A 149 -9.41 -1.56 -22.75
CA HIS A 149 -9.29 -0.20 -23.30
C HIS A 149 -8.03 0.56 -22.85
N SER A 150 -7.20 -0.06 -22.00
CA SER A 150 -5.95 0.53 -21.49
C SER A 150 -4.95 -0.59 -21.21
N PRO A 151 -3.64 -0.36 -21.33
CA PRO A 151 -2.65 -1.38 -21.05
C PRO A 151 -2.69 -1.83 -19.58
N PHE A 152 -2.43 -3.12 -19.36
CA PHE A 152 -2.18 -3.68 -18.04
C PHE A 152 -0.73 -3.40 -17.64
N VAL A 153 -0.52 -2.73 -16.50
CA VAL A 153 0.80 -2.24 -16.08
C VAL A 153 1.25 -2.98 -14.83
N GLY A 154 2.48 -3.51 -14.86
CA GLY A 154 3.11 -4.18 -13.72
C GLY A 154 2.60 -5.60 -13.45
N ARG A 155 2.82 -6.08 -12.22
CA ARG A 155 2.37 -7.38 -11.69
C ARG A 155 2.91 -8.62 -12.41
N ARG A 156 4.16 -8.57 -12.87
CA ARG A 156 4.81 -9.70 -13.57
C ARG A 156 4.95 -10.93 -12.67
N THR A 157 5.32 -10.72 -11.42
CA THR A 157 5.45 -11.79 -10.42
C THR A 157 4.10 -12.44 -10.16
N GLU A 158 3.07 -11.64 -9.90
CA GLU A 158 1.73 -12.12 -9.59
C GLU A 158 1.06 -12.82 -10.77
N ILE A 159 1.29 -12.36 -12.01
CA ILE A 159 0.83 -13.09 -13.21
C ILE A 159 1.44 -14.49 -13.24
N THR A 160 2.73 -14.61 -12.92
CA THR A 160 3.45 -15.89 -12.93
C THR A 160 2.92 -16.80 -11.83
N GLU A 161 2.89 -16.32 -10.58
CA GLU A 161 2.39 -17.07 -9.42
C GLU A 161 0.95 -17.53 -9.61
N LEU A 162 0.05 -16.64 -10.05
CA LEU A 162 -1.35 -16.99 -10.25
C LEU A 162 -1.54 -17.97 -11.42
N SER A 163 -0.76 -17.84 -12.50
CA SER A 163 -0.77 -18.81 -13.60
C SER A 163 -0.38 -20.21 -13.13
N GLU A 164 0.64 -20.30 -12.28
CA GLU A 164 1.10 -21.57 -11.68
C GLU A 164 0.03 -22.15 -10.75
N LEU A 165 -0.57 -21.34 -9.88
CA LEU A 165 -1.63 -21.78 -8.99
C LEU A 165 -2.84 -22.33 -9.74
N ILE A 166 -3.29 -21.65 -10.80
CA ILE A 166 -4.41 -22.10 -11.63
C ILE A 166 -4.07 -23.40 -12.35
N SER A 167 -2.81 -23.58 -12.76
CA SER A 167 -2.37 -24.80 -13.45
C SER A 167 -2.36 -26.05 -12.56
N HIS A 168 -2.23 -25.87 -11.24
CA HIS A 168 -2.14 -26.97 -10.26
C HIS A 168 -3.42 -27.18 -9.44
N ASN A 169 -4.35 -26.21 -9.43
CA ASN A 169 -5.54 -26.23 -8.59
C ASN A 169 -6.80 -26.00 -9.41
N ARG A 170 -7.84 -26.81 -9.16
CA ARG A 170 -9.11 -26.70 -9.89
C ARG A 170 -9.99 -25.54 -9.41
N LEU A 171 -9.75 -25.03 -8.21
CA LEU A 171 -10.44 -23.87 -7.66
C LEU A 171 -9.43 -22.91 -7.04
N VAL A 172 -9.27 -21.75 -7.67
CA VAL A 172 -8.46 -20.64 -7.12
C VAL A 172 -9.37 -19.44 -6.90
N THR A 173 -9.38 -18.89 -5.69
CA THR A 173 -10.11 -17.67 -5.38
C THR A 173 -9.13 -16.53 -5.13
N VAL A 174 -9.16 -15.54 -6.01
CA VAL A 174 -8.40 -14.29 -5.87
C VAL A 174 -9.18 -13.35 -4.96
N VAL A 175 -8.65 -13.11 -3.77
CA VAL A 175 -9.28 -12.24 -2.75
C VAL A 175 -8.46 -10.98 -2.53
N GLY A 176 -9.12 -9.89 -2.12
CA GLY A 176 -8.46 -8.63 -1.81
C GLY A 176 -9.42 -7.44 -1.77
N PRO A 177 -8.94 -6.24 -1.41
CA PRO A 177 -9.78 -5.05 -1.24
C PRO A 177 -10.44 -4.63 -2.55
N GLY A 178 -11.52 -3.84 -2.46
CA GLY A 178 -12.14 -3.26 -3.66
C GLY A 178 -11.14 -2.38 -4.42
N GLY A 179 -11.20 -2.38 -5.76
CA GLY A 179 -10.26 -1.59 -6.56
C GLY A 179 -8.81 -2.09 -6.63
N SER A 180 -8.47 -3.23 -6.02
CA SER A 180 -7.11 -3.85 -6.07
C SER A 180 -6.68 -4.40 -7.44
N GLY A 181 -7.58 -4.42 -8.42
CA GLY A 181 -7.29 -4.89 -9.78
C GLY A 181 -7.46 -6.39 -10.01
N LYS A 182 -8.12 -7.13 -9.10
CA LYS A 182 -8.37 -8.59 -9.22
C LYS A 182 -8.92 -9.00 -10.59
N THR A 183 -9.95 -8.30 -11.08
CA THR A 183 -10.58 -8.60 -12.37
C THR A 183 -9.59 -8.42 -13.51
N ARG A 184 -8.85 -7.30 -13.56
CA ARG A 184 -7.85 -7.07 -14.61
C ARG A 184 -6.71 -8.09 -14.55
N LEU A 185 -6.23 -8.43 -13.35
CA LEU A 185 -5.19 -9.45 -13.17
C LEU A 185 -5.65 -10.83 -13.64
N THR A 186 -6.86 -11.26 -13.25
CA THR A 186 -7.38 -12.57 -13.67
C THR A 186 -7.66 -12.63 -15.16
N LEU A 187 -8.08 -11.53 -15.79
CA LEU A 187 -8.23 -11.44 -17.25
C LEU A 187 -6.87 -11.53 -17.96
N ALA A 188 -5.85 -10.82 -17.49
CA ALA A 188 -4.50 -10.90 -18.06
C ALA A 188 -3.88 -12.31 -17.93
N VAL A 189 -4.10 -12.98 -16.81
CA VAL A 189 -3.68 -14.38 -16.61
C VAL A 189 -4.47 -15.32 -17.50
N ALA A 190 -5.79 -15.12 -17.62
CA ALA A 190 -6.65 -15.94 -18.47
C ALA A 190 -6.28 -15.85 -19.95
N GLU A 191 -5.92 -14.66 -20.44
CA GLU A 191 -5.44 -14.45 -21.81
C GLU A 191 -4.16 -15.28 -22.08
N ARG A 192 -3.21 -15.28 -21.15
CA ARG A 192 -1.98 -16.10 -21.23
C ARG A 192 -2.27 -17.61 -21.17
N LEU A 193 -3.33 -18.02 -20.49
CA LEU A 193 -3.71 -19.42 -20.33
C LEU A 193 -4.62 -19.96 -21.45
N LEU A 194 -5.07 -19.13 -22.40
CA LEU A 194 -5.92 -19.55 -23.52
C LEU A 194 -5.43 -20.86 -24.22
N PRO A 195 -4.13 -21.04 -24.52
CA PRO A 195 -3.66 -22.28 -25.17
C PRO A 195 -3.83 -23.55 -24.32
N ALA A 196 -3.88 -23.43 -23.00
CA ALA A 196 -4.00 -24.56 -22.08
C ALA A 196 -5.44 -25.11 -21.96
N TYR A 197 -6.44 -24.33 -22.39
CA TYR A 197 -7.86 -24.62 -22.25
C TYR A 197 -8.56 -24.75 -23.61
N PRO A 198 -8.44 -25.91 -24.31
CA PRO A 198 -9.01 -26.09 -25.65
C PRO A 198 -10.54 -26.04 -25.69
N GLY A 199 -11.21 -26.31 -24.57
CA GLY A 199 -12.67 -26.15 -24.41
C GLY A 199 -13.10 -24.70 -24.16
N GLY A 200 -12.15 -23.79 -24.00
CA GLY A 200 -12.36 -22.36 -23.90
C GLY A 200 -12.27 -21.77 -22.49
N VAL A 201 -12.24 -20.44 -22.45
CA VAL A 201 -12.12 -19.63 -21.23
C VAL A 201 -13.29 -18.66 -21.14
N TRP A 202 -14.11 -18.79 -20.12
CA TRP A 202 -15.41 -18.12 -20.04
C TRP A 202 -15.50 -17.28 -18.78
N THR A 203 -15.76 -15.98 -18.92
CA THR A 203 -15.95 -15.05 -17.81
C THR A 203 -17.42 -14.70 -17.63
N ILE A 204 -17.87 -14.68 -16.39
CA ILE A 204 -19.17 -14.14 -15.99
C ILE A 204 -19.01 -13.24 -14.76
N ASP A 205 -19.77 -12.16 -14.70
CA ASP A 205 -19.76 -11.25 -13.56
C ASP A 205 -21.02 -11.45 -12.72
N ALA A 206 -20.84 -11.84 -11.46
CA ALA A 206 -21.93 -12.06 -10.53
C ALA A 206 -22.68 -10.77 -10.19
N ALA A 207 -22.06 -9.60 -10.33
CA ALA A 207 -22.71 -8.32 -10.08
C ALA A 207 -23.74 -7.93 -11.14
N THR A 208 -23.64 -8.47 -12.36
CA THR A 208 -24.53 -8.13 -13.49
C THR A 208 -25.43 -9.29 -13.93
N ALA A 209 -25.37 -10.44 -13.26
CA ALA A 209 -26.12 -11.64 -13.61
C ALA A 209 -27.60 -11.58 -13.15
N ALA A 210 -28.38 -10.66 -13.71
CA ALA A 210 -29.77 -10.40 -13.32
C ALA A 210 -30.70 -11.62 -13.45
N GLN A 211 -30.48 -12.49 -14.44
CA GLN A 211 -31.26 -13.72 -14.67
C GLN A 211 -30.68 -14.93 -13.93
N GLY A 212 -29.70 -14.74 -13.04
CA GLY A 212 -29.01 -15.79 -12.30
C GLY A 212 -27.74 -16.31 -12.99
N LEU A 213 -26.79 -16.76 -12.17
CA LEU A 213 -25.46 -17.18 -12.64
C LEU A 213 -25.46 -18.35 -13.65
N PRO A 214 -26.30 -19.40 -13.50
CA PRO A 214 -26.36 -20.48 -14.50
C PRO A 214 -26.79 -19.98 -15.88
N ASN A 215 -27.74 -19.05 -15.95
CA ASN A 215 -28.21 -18.46 -17.21
C ASN A 215 -27.13 -17.57 -17.84
N ALA A 216 -26.40 -16.80 -17.03
CA ALA A 216 -25.27 -16.01 -17.52
C ALA A 216 -24.17 -16.89 -18.13
N LEU A 217 -23.83 -18.01 -17.48
CA LEU A 217 -22.85 -18.97 -18.00
C LEU A 217 -23.35 -19.68 -19.26
N ALA A 218 -24.62 -20.09 -19.28
CA ALA A 218 -25.23 -20.68 -20.47
C ALA A 218 -25.21 -19.72 -21.67
N ALA A 219 -25.54 -18.44 -21.44
CA ALA A 219 -25.47 -17.41 -22.47
C ALA A 219 -24.03 -17.20 -22.98
N ALA A 220 -23.03 -17.17 -22.08
CA ALA A 220 -21.63 -17.08 -22.47
C ALA A 220 -21.20 -18.28 -23.35
N LEU A 221 -21.69 -19.48 -23.03
CA LEU A 221 -21.43 -20.71 -23.78
C LEU A 221 -22.27 -20.87 -25.06
N GLY A 222 -23.20 -19.94 -25.34
CA GLY A 222 -24.12 -20.02 -26.47
C GLY A 222 -25.18 -21.13 -26.34
N LEU A 223 -25.52 -21.53 -25.11
CA LEU A 223 -26.51 -22.57 -24.82
C LEU A 223 -27.91 -21.98 -24.70
N ARG A 224 -28.91 -22.74 -25.15
CA ARG A 224 -30.33 -22.39 -25.01
C ARG A 224 -30.96 -23.16 -23.85
N PRO A 225 -31.96 -22.59 -23.15
CA PRO A 225 -32.74 -23.31 -22.15
C PRO A 225 -33.53 -24.46 -22.80
N GLU A 226 -33.54 -25.62 -22.16
CA GLU A 226 -34.41 -26.75 -22.51
C GLU A 226 -35.68 -26.71 -21.65
N PRO A 227 -36.89 -26.79 -22.25
CA PRO A 227 -38.14 -26.80 -21.49
C PRO A 227 -38.17 -27.90 -20.42
N GLY A 228 -38.49 -27.55 -19.18
CA GLY A 228 -38.61 -28.49 -18.07
C GLY A 228 -37.29 -28.93 -17.41
N ARG A 229 -36.13 -28.45 -17.91
CA ARG A 229 -34.82 -28.81 -17.38
C ARG A 229 -34.14 -27.61 -16.69
N PRO A 230 -33.56 -27.76 -15.48
CA PRO A 230 -32.77 -26.70 -14.86
C PRO A 230 -31.55 -26.32 -15.72
N MET A 231 -31.32 -25.02 -15.93
CA MET A 231 -30.23 -24.54 -16.79
C MET A 231 -28.86 -25.07 -16.37
N ILE A 232 -28.62 -25.19 -15.06
CA ILE A 232 -27.36 -25.68 -14.52
C ILE A 232 -27.04 -27.12 -14.97
N ASP A 233 -28.05 -27.95 -15.16
CA ASP A 233 -27.84 -29.34 -15.61
C ASP A 233 -27.45 -29.39 -17.08
N THR A 234 -27.96 -28.45 -17.89
CA THR A 234 -27.58 -28.27 -19.30
C THR A 234 -26.13 -27.79 -19.41
N VAL A 235 -25.74 -26.83 -18.57
CA VAL A 235 -24.36 -26.32 -18.51
C VAL A 235 -23.39 -27.42 -18.08
N VAL A 236 -23.72 -28.17 -17.03
CA VAL A 236 -22.87 -29.27 -16.51
C VAL A 236 -22.64 -30.33 -17.57
N GLU A 237 -23.70 -30.78 -18.27
CA GLU A 237 -23.59 -31.76 -19.35
C GLU A 237 -22.64 -31.27 -20.45
N GLN A 238 -22.80 -30.00 -20.87
CA GLN A 238 -21.95 -29.45 -21.92
C GLN A 238 -20.47 -29.32 -21.50
N CYS A 239 -20.22 -29.03 -20.23
CA CYS A 239 -18.88 -28.83 -19.68
C CYS A 239 -18.18 -30.13 -19.26
N ALA A 240 -18.90 -31.25 -19.09
CA ALA A 240 -18.40 -32.46 -18.43
C ALA A 240 -17.10 -33.03 -19.04
N GLU A 241 -16.99 -33.06 -20.37
CA GLU A 241 -15.87 -33.69 -21.08
C GLU A 241 -14.79 -32.70 -21.56
N ARG A 242 -15.05 -31.39 -21.43
CA ARG A 242 -14.22 -30.33 -22.00
C ARG A 242 -13.21 -29.81 -20.99
N ARG A 243 -11.97 -29.57 -21.44
CA ARG A 243 -10.97 -28.86 -20.63
C ARG A 243 -11.21 -27.36 -20.72
N MET A 244 -11.74 -26.76 -19.67
CA MET A 244 -12.28 -25.39 -19.67
C MET A 244 -11.89 -24.62 -18.42
N LEU A 245 -11.79 -23.30 -18.55
CA LEU A 245 -11.62 -22.38 -17.42
C LEU A 245 -12.84 -21.48 -17.32
N VAL A 246 -13.42 -21.38 -16.12
CA VAL A 246 -14.51 -20.43 -15.83
C VAL A 246 -14.02 -19.38 -14.85
N LEU A 247 -14.05 -18.11 -15.27
CA LEU A 247 -13.80 -16.96 -14.41
C LEU A 247 -15.12 -16.46 -13.82
N LEU A 248 -15.27 -16.54 -12.50
CA LEU A 248 -16.38 -15.96 -11.76
C LEU A 248 -15.91 -14.62 -11.17
N GLN A 249 -16.42 -13.51 -11.70
CA GLN A 249 -16.02 -12.18 -11.29
C GLN A 249 -17.00 -11.60 -10.25
N THR A 250 -16.48 -10.78 -9.33
CA THR A 250 -17.29 -10.05 -8.33
C THR A 250 -18.20 -10.95 -7.50
N CYS A 251 -17.70 -12.12 -7.09
CA CYS A 251 -18.46 -13.15 -6.38
C CYS A 251 -19.06 -12.65 -5.05
N ASP A 252 -18.47 -11.60 -4.47
CA ASP A 252 -18.92 -10.91 -3.27
C ASP A 252 -20.28 -10.20 -3.46
N ALA A 253 -20.75 -9.99 -4.71
CA ALA A 253 -22.11 -9.54 -5.00
C ALA A 253 -23.18 -10.62 -4.75
N ALA A 254 -22.83 -11.91 -4.82
CA ALA A 254 -23.75 -13.03 -4.63
C ALA A 254 -22.98 -14.28 -4.13
N PRO A 255 -22.42 -14.26 -2.91
CA PRO A 255 -21.45 -15.26 -2.46
C PRO A 255 -22.03 -16.67 -2.39
N ALA A 256 -23.21 -16.84 -1.78
CA ALA A 256 -23.87 -18.14 -1.66
C ALA A 256 -24.22 -18.77 -3.02
N LEU A 257 -24.72 -17.95 -3.96
CA LEU A 257 -25.06 -18.40 -5.31
C LEU A 257 -23.80 -18.79 -6.11
N THR A 258 -22.72 -18.01 -5.97
CA THR A 258 -21.45 -18.28 -6.62
C THR A 258 -20.83 -19.57 -6.10
N ALA A 259 -20.77 -19.76 -4.79
CA ALA A 259 -20.26 -20.98 -4.17
C ALA A 259 -21.06 -22.21 -4.62
N THR A 260 -22.39 -22.10 -4.68
CA THR A 260 -23.28 -23.17 -5.18
C THR A 260 -22.99 -23.53 -6.64
N LEU A 261 -22.80 -22.53 -7.51
CA LEU A 261 -22.45 -22.75 -8.91
C LEU A 261 -21.09 -23.45 -9.05
N ALA A 262 -20.05 -22.91 -8.39
CA ALA A 262 -18.70 -23.46 -8.43
C ALA A 262 -18.68 -24.91 -7.93
N HIS A 263 -19.35 -25.20 -6.81
CA HIS A 263 -19.46 -26.54 -6.25
C HIS A 263 -20.09 -27.53 -7.25
N ARG A 264 -21.20 -27.15 -7.90
CA ARG A 264 -21.86 -28.02 -8.91
C ARG A 264 -20.98 -28.28 -10.12
N LEU A 265 -20.31 -27.24 -10.66
CA LEU A 265 -19.42 -27.39 -11.82
C LEU A 265 -18.23 -28.29 -11.48
N LEU A 266 -17.53 -28.02 -10.36
CA LEU A 266 -16.34 -28.76 -9.96
C LEU A 266 -16.63 -30.22 -9.62
N GLY A 267 -17.80 -30.50 -9.04
CA GLY A 267 -18.23 -31.84 -8.68
C GLY A 267 -18.64 -32.73 -9.86
N ARG A 268 -19.03 -32.14 -11.01
CA ARG A 268 -19.54 -32.89 -12.17
C ARG A 268 -18.66 -32.79 -13.42
N CYS A 269 -17.81 -31.77 -13.55
CA CYS A 269 -16.95 -31.55 -14.71
C CYS A 269 -15.47 -31.73 -14.34
N ARG A 270 -14.91 -32.93 -14.52
CA ARG A 270 -13.56 -33.29 -14.02
C ARG A 270 -12.40 -32.50 -14.64
N ARG A 271 -12.59 -31.92 -15.82
CA ARG A 271 -11.57 -31.17 -16.57
C ARG A 271 -11.84 -29.66 -16.58
N LEU A 272 -12.77 -29.20 -15.74
CA LEU A 272 -13.10 -27.79 -15.57
C LEU A 272 -12.41 -27.24 -14.33
N ASP A 273 -11.77 -26.09 -14.52
CA ASP A 273 -11.17 -25.27 -13.49
C ASP A 273 -11.97 -23.97 -13.31
N VAL A 274 -12.01 -23.46 -12.08
CA VAL A 274 -12.73 -22.24 -11.70
C VAL A 274 -11.74 -21.26 -11.06
N VAL A 275 -11.76 -20.02 -11.55
CA VAL A 275 -11.12 -18.90 -10.88
C VAL A 275 -12.19 -17.92 -10.43
N ALA A 276 -12.29 -17.69 -9.13
CA ALA A 276 -13.22 -16.74 -8.57
C ALA A 276 -12.50 -15.44 -8.15
N THR A 277 -13.16 -14.29 -8.28
CA THR A 277 -12.67 -13.03 -7.71
C THR A 277 -13.67 -12.47 -6.72
N GLY A 278 -13.19 -12.01 -5.58
CA GLY A 278 -14.05 -11.47 -4.54
C GLY A 278 -13.25 -10.77 -3.46
N ARG A 279 -13.93 -10.37 -2.38
CA ARG A 279 -13.25 -9.81 -1.20
C ARG A 279 -12.93 -10.86 -0.15
N ALA A 280 -13.75 -11.91 -0.09
CA ALA A 280 -13.61 -13.04 0.82
C ALA A 280 -13.59 -14.36 0.03
N PRO A 281 -13.08 -15.45 0.62
CA PRO A 281 -13.13 -16.80 0.04
C PRO A 281 -14.58 -17.28 -0.21
N LEU A 282 -14.74 -18.28 -1.08
CA LEU A 282 -16.01 -18.99 -1.29
C LEU A 282 -16.31 -20.01 -0.19
N ALA A 283 -15.31 -20.38 0.62
CA ALA A 283 -15.36 -21.38 1.68
C ALA A 283 -15.75 -22.78 1.17
N LEU A 284 -15.15 -23.20 0.04
CA LEU A 284 -15.37 -24.52 -0.56
C LEU A 284 -14.19 -25.47 -0.29
N ALA A 285 -14.48 -26.77 -0.17
CA ALA A 285 -13.42 -27.78 -0.06
C ALA A 285 -12.55 -27.83 -1.33
N GLY A 286 -11.23 -27.85 -1.16
CA GLY A 286 -10.27 -27.81 -2.27
C GLY A 286 -10.04 -26.41 -2.85
N GLU A 287 -10.57 -25.36 -2.22
CA GLU A 287 -10.31 -23.96 -2.58
C GLU A 287 -8.89 -23.54 -2.22
N THR A 288 -8.16 -23.02 -3.21
CA THR A 288 -6.89 -22.33 -2.99
C THR A 288 -7.14 -20.82 -2.96
N VAL A 289 -6.99 -20.21 -1.79
CA VAL A 289 -7.18 -18.77 -1.62
C VAL A 289 -5.87 -18.04 -1.91
N TRP A 290 -5.86 -17.19 -2.93
CA TRP A 290 -4.71 -16.33 -3.24
C TRP A 290 -5.06 -14.87 -2.98
N ARG A 291 -4.36 -14.25 -2.01
CA ARG A 291 -4.55 -12.85 -1.63
C ARG A 291 -3.72 -11.96 -2.54
N ILE A 292 -4.37 -11.09 -3.31
CA ILE A 292 -3.66 -10.17 -4.19
C ILE A 292 -2.84 -9.17 -3.34
N PRO A 293 -1.52 -9.05 -3.54
CA PRO A 293 -0.72 -8.06 -2.83
C PRO A 293 -0.99 -6.65 -3.36
N PRO A 294 -0.72 -5.59 -2.58
CA PRO A 294 -0.63 -4.23 -3.11
C PRO A 294 0.42 -4.16 -4.22
N LEU A 295 0.31 -3.18 -5.13
CA LEU A 295 1.34 -3.00 -6.16
C LEU A 295 2.69 -2.71 -5.52
N ALA A 296 3.74 -3.38 -5.99
CA ALA A 296 5.11 -3.04 -5.63
C ALA A 296 5.41 -1.57 -5.96
N PRO A 297 6.28 -0.87 -5.21
CA PRO A 297 6.54 0.56 -5.43
C PRO A 297 6.87 0.95 -6.87
N ALA A 298 7.67 0.11 -7.57
CA ALA A 298 8.01 0.32 -8.97
C ALA A 298 6.79 0.21 -9.91
N ASP A 299 5.92 -0.78 -9.68
CA ASP A 299 4.69 -0.97 -10.47
C ASP A 299 3.64 0.10 -10.17
N ALA A 300 3.53 0.52 -8.90
CA ALA A 300 2.66 1.62 -8.50
C ALA A 300 3.07 2.94 -9.17
N PHE A 301 4.37 3.22 -9.19
CA PHE A 301 4.93 4.36 -9.92
C PHE A 301 4.68 4.25 -11.43
N ALA A 302 4.96 3.08 -12.03
CA ALA A 302 4.73 2.87 -13.46
C ALA A 302 3.27 3.07 -13.86
N LEU A 303 2.32 2.55 -13.06
CA LEU A 303 0.90 2.75 -13.27
C LEU A 303 0.51 4.23 -13.10
N LEU A 304 1.01 4.91 -12.08
CA LEU A 304 0.72 6.33 -11.87
C LEU A 304 1.24 7.17 -13.05
N ARG A 305 2.46 6.93 -13.51
CA ARG A 305 3.05 7.62 -14.66
C ARG A 305 2.24 7.42 -15.93
N ASP A 306 1.85 6.18 -16.22
CA ASP A 306 1.01 5.84 -17.38
C ASP A 306 -0.35 6.55 -17.33
N ARG A 307 -1.05 6.47 -16.19
CA ARG A 307 -2.37 7.10 -16.02
C ARG A 307 -2.29 8.62 -16.00
N ALA A 308 -1.23 9.20 -15.42
CA ALA A 308 -1.01 10.64 -15.38
C ALA A 308 -0.76 11.19 -16.80
N ALA A 309 0.09 10.53 -17.58
CA ALA A 309 0.33 10.90 -18.98
C ALA A 309 -0.97 10.84 -19.79
N ALA A 310 -1.76 9.78 -19.65
CA ALA A 310 -3.06 9.67 -20.30
C ALA A 310 -4.02 10.81 -19.90
N ALA A 311 -4.08 11.17 -18.61
CA ALA A 311 -4.89 12.27 -18.11
C ALA A 311 -4.42 13.66 -18.59
N GLN A 312 -3.15 13.79 -18.97
CA GLN A 312 -2.52 15.02 -19.48
C GLN A 312 -2.38 15.02 -21.01
N GLY A 313 -3.23 14.26 -21.72
CA GLY A 313 -3.27 14.25 -23.20
C GLY A 313 -2.14 13.45 -23.86
N GLY A 314 -1.57 12.47 -23.15
CA GLY A 314 -0.54 11.56 -23.64
C GLY A 314 0.89 12.08 -23.49
N ARG A 315 1.10 13.21 -22.82
CA ARG A 315 2.43 13.78 -22.57
C ARG A 315 2.94 13.37 -21.19
N PRO A 316 4.10 12.70 -21.08
CA PRO A 316 4.72 12.49 -19.78
C PRO A 316 5.16 13.86 -19.23
N GLY A 317 4.71 14.20 -18.02
CA GLY A 317 5.18 15.41 -17.32
C GLY A 317 6.57 15.22 -16.72
N ASP A 318 7.25 16.33 -16.44
CA ASP A 318 8.50 16.33 -15.68
C ASP A 318 8.21 16.09 -14.19
N GLY A 319 9.02 15.25 -13.52
CA GLY A 319 8.92 15.05 -12.06
C GLY A 319 8.72 13.61 -11.58
N ASP A 320 9.45 12.66 -12.15
CA ASP A 320 9.40 11.23 -11.75
C ASP A 320 9.64 11.02 -10.26
N ALA A 321 10.53 11.78 -9.63
CA ALA A 321 10.79 11.68 -8.19
C ALA A 321 9.56 12.08 -7.35
N GLN A 322 8.81 13.11 -7.76
CA GLN A 322 7.58 13.55 -7.11
C GLN A 322 6.46 12.53 -7.31
N LEU A 323 6.33 11.97 -8.52
CA LEU A 323 5.38 10.90 -8.82
C LEU A 323 5.69 9.62 -8.04
N ALA A 324 6.96 9.24 -7.89
CA ALA A 324 7.36 8.09 -7.07
C ALA A 324 6.98 8.28 -5.59
N ARG A 325 7.21 9.48 -5.03
CA ARG A 325 6.77 9.83 -3.67
C ARG A 325 5.25 9.79 -3.52
N LEU A 326 4.52 10.29 -4.52
CA LEU A 326 3.06 10.24 -4.52
C LEU A 326 2.56 8.79 -4.61
N ALA A 327 3.13 7.97 -5.49
CA ALA A 327 2.77 6.55 -5.64
C ALA A 327 2.99 5.77 -4.33
N ALA A 328 4.08 6.05 -3.61
CA ALA A 328 4.34 5.45 -2.31
C ALA A 328 3.26 5.80 -1.27
N ARG A 329 2.76 7.04 -1.25
CA ARG A 329 1.65 7.48 -0.36
C ARG A 329 0.29 6.87 -0.71
N LEU A 330 0.13 6.26 -1.89
CA LEU A 330 -1.13 5.63 -2.31
C LEU A 330 -1.19 4.14 -1.94
N GLU A 331 -0.19 3.64 -1.20
CA GLU A 331 -0.11 2.28 -0.65
C GLU A 331 -0.31 1.16 -1.70
N GLY A 332 0.10 1.41 -2.95
CA GLY A 332 -0.02 0.43 -4.04
C GLY A 332 -1.47 0.11 -4.44
N SER A 333 -2.46 0.92 -4.06
CA SER A 333 -3.87 0.76 -4.44
C SER A 333 -4.12 1.24 -5.88
N PRO A 334 -4.45 0.36 -6.85
CA PRO A 334 -4.65 0.76 -8.24
C PRO A 334 -5.80 1.77 -8.43
N LEU A 335 -6.88 1.64 -7.66
CA LEU A 335 -7.99 2.60 -7.69
C LEU A 335 -7.54 3.98 -7.21
N ALA A 336 -6.82 4.05 -6.09
CA ALA A 336 -6.30 5.31 -5.58
C ALA A 336 -5.31 5.96 -6.57
N ILE A 337 -4.49 5.15 -7.23
CA ILE A 337 -3.57 5.61 -8.29
C ILE A 337 -4.33 6.19 -9.48
N GLN A 338 -5.40 5.55 -9.93
CA GLN A 338 -6.23 6.09 -11.03
C GLN A 338 -6.91 7.41 -10.64
N LEU A 339 -7.45 7.49 -9.43
CA LEU A 339 -8.07 8.72 -8.93
C LEU A 339 -7.03 9.84 -8.76
N ALA A 340 -5.85 9.53 -8.22
CA ALA A 340 -4.75 10.48 -8.10
C ALA A 340 -4.30 10.99 -9.48
N ALA A 341 -4.10 10.09 -10.45
CA ALA A 341 -3.75 10.45 -11.82
C ALA A 341 -4.76 11.43 -12.44
N SER A 342 -6.05 11.23 -12.18
CA SER A 342 -7.10 12.16 -12.65
C SER A 342 -6.99 13.56 -12.03
N ARG A 343 -6.42 13.69 -10.83
CA ARG A 343 -6.19 14.97 -10.14
C ARG A 343 -4.95 15.70 -10.61
N LEU A 344 -3.98 14.99 -11.18
CA LEU A 344 -2.74 15.58 -11.70
C LEU A 344 -2.94 16.50 -12.91
N ARG A 345 -4.14 16.54 -13.49
CA ARG A 345 -4.54 17.58 -14.46
C ARG A 345 -4.79 18.95 -13.83
N LEU A 346 -5.03 19.00 -12.52
CA LEU A 346 -5.39 20.21 -11.76
C LEU A 346 -4.30 20.64 -10.77
N LEU A 347 -3.58 19.67 -10.21
CA LEU A 347 -2.61 19.91 -9.13
C LEU A 347 -1.28 19.20 -9.42
N PRO A 348 -0.13 19.86 -9.15
CA PRO A 348 1.17 19.18 -9.17
C PRO A 348 1.25 18.02 -8.17
N ALA A 349 2.04 16.99 -8.50
CA ALA A 349 2.16 15.77 -7.68
C ALA A 349 2.55 16.03 -6.22
N GLU A 350 3.43 17.01 -5.97
CA GLU A 350 3.85 17.37 -4.61
C GLU A 350 2.71 17.99 -3.79
N HIS A 351 1.88 18.82 -4.42
CA HIS A 351 0.72 19.44 -3.76
C HIS A 351 -0.36 18.41 -3.46
N LEU A 352 -0.59 17.46 -4.38
CA LEU A 352 -1.50 16.35 -4.13
C LEU A 352 -0.98 15.46 -3.01
N ALA A 353 0.32 15.14 -3.03
CA ALA A 353 0.94 14.36 -1.97
C ALA A 353 0.73 15.00 -0.60
N ARG A 354 0.89 16.32 -0.44
CA ARG A 354 0.63 17.03 0.84
C ARG A 354 -0.82 16.96 1.32
N ARG A 355 -1.78 16.74 0.42
CA ARG A 355 -3.22 16.64 0.76
C ARG A 355 -3.68 15.25 1.17
N LEU A 356 -2.86 14.22 0.97
CA LEU A 356 -3.21 12.82 1.30
C LEU A 356 -3.29 12.53 2.82
N ASP A 357 -3.23 13.55 3.68
CA ASP A 357 -3.58 13.39 5.09
C ASP A 357 -5.11 13.19 5.27
N ASP A 358 -5.91 13.63 4.29
CA ASP A 358 -7.28 13.17 4.04
C ASP A 358 -7.36 12.56 2.62
N PRO A 359 -7.03 11.26 2.45
CA PRO A 359 -7.02 10.61 1.14
C PRO A 359 -8.36 10.71 0.41
N LEU A 360 -9.48 10.63 1.13
CA LEU A 360 -10.80 10.71 0.53
C LEU A 360 -11.07 12.12 0.01
N GLY A 361 -10.82 13.16 0.81
CA GLY A 361 -10.98 14.55 0.38
C GLY A 361 -10.03 14.96 -0.74
N ALA A 362 -8.83 14.39 -0.77
CA ALA A 362 -7.84 14.66 -1.81
C ALA A 362 -8.16 13.99 -3.15
N LEU A 363 -8.73 12.78 -3.13
CA LEU A 363 -8.89 11.93 -4.32
C LEU A 363 -10.32 11.92 -4.86
N ASP A 364 -11.34 11.87 -3.99
CA ASP A 364 -12.74 11.71 -4.41
C ASP A 364 -13.31 13.00 -4.98
N ASN A 365 -13.83 12.91 -6.21
CA ASN A 365 -14.40 14.05 -6.92
C ASN A 365 -15.89 14.17 -6.58
N ASP A 366 -16.37 15.36 -6.27
CA ASP A 366 -17.78 15.60 -5.94
C ASP A 366 -18.73 15.29 -7.10
N ALA A 367 -18.21 15.32 -8.34
CA ALA A 367 -18.96 14.92 -9.55
C ALA A 367 -18.86 13.41 -9.87
N ALA A 368 -18.30 12.59 -8.98
CA ALA A 368 -18.25 11.14 -9.19
C ALA A 368 -19.68 10.56 -9.12
N GLY A 369 -20.10 9.85 -10.17
CA GLY A 369 -21.41 9.18 -10.17
C GLY A 369 -21.50 8.04 -9.15
N ASP A 370 -22.68 7.42 -9.02
CA ASP A 370 -22.96 6.42 -7.98
C ASP A 370 -22.30 5.05 -8.19
N GLY A 371 -21.41 4.93 -9.19
CA GLY A 371 -20.70 3.69 -9.50
C GLY A 371 -19.79 3.23 -8.37
N ARG A 372 -19.70 1.91 -8.15
CA ARG A 372 -18.88 1.27 -7.08
C ARG A 372 -17.39 1.61 -7.14
N HIS A 373 -16.86 1.97 -8.31
CA HIS A 373 -15.47 2.34 -8.54
C HIS A 373 -15.32 3.83 -8.93
N ALA A 374 -16.39 4.63 -8.80
CA ALA A 374 -16.36 6.04 -9.16
C ALA A 374 -15.57 6.89 -8.13
N SER A 375 -15.51 6.44 -6.88
CA SER A 375 -14.75 7.08 -5.79
C SER A 375 -14.24 6.04 -4.80
N LEU A 376 -13.23 6.40 -3.99
CA LEU A 376 -12.79 5.59 -2.85
C LEU A 376 -13.92 5.44 -1.83
N ALA A 377 -14.64 6.52 -1.52
CA ALA A 377 -15.76 6.48 -0.60
C ALA A 377 -16.84 5.47 -1.03
N ASN A 378 -17.24 5.45 -2.31
CA ASN A 378 -18.24 4.50 -2.82
C ASN A 378 -17.73 3.05 -2.71
N ASN A 379 -16.45 2.84 -3.02
CA ASN A 379 -15.84 1.52 -2.94
C ASN A 379 -15.81 0.97 -1.51
N LEU A 380 -15.46 1.83 -0.55
CA LEU A 380 -15.36 1.52 0.87
C LEU A 380 -16.74 1.40 1.52
N ALA A 381 -17.70 2.24 1.12
CA ALA A 381 -19.08 2.17 1.59
C ALA A 381 -19.75 0.84 1.23
N TRP A 382 -19.42 0.28 0.08
CA TRP A 382 -19.88 -1.06 -0.26
C TRP A 382 -19.30 -2.12 0.68
N SER A 383 -17.99 -2.12 0.96
CA SER A 383 -17.38 -3.07 1.92
C SER A 383 -18.02 -2.93 3.30
N TYR A 384 -18.14 -1.70 3.77
CA TYR A 384 -18.61 -1.37 5.11
C TYR A 384 -20.05 -1.85 5.34
N ARG A 385 -20.94 -1.69 4.36
CA ARG A 385 -22.34 -2.11 4.48
C ARG A 385 -22.53 -3.63 4.61
N THR A 386 -21.54 -4.41 4.20
CA THR A 386 -21.60 -5.87 4.35
C THR A 386 -21.18 -6.35 5.73
N LEU A 387 -20.61 -5.49 6.58
CA LEU A 387 -20.08 -5.86 7.89
C LEU A 387 -21.19 -6.18 8.90
N GLY A 388 -20.92 -7.15 9.76
CA GLY A 388 -21.66 -7.32 11.02
C GLY A 388 -21.49 -6.10 11.93
N GLY A 389 -22.47 -5.86 12.80
CA GLY A 389 -22.48 -4.67 13.67
C GLY A 389 -21.22 -4.52 14.53
N ARG A 390 -20.71 -5.64 15.08
CA ARG A 390 -19.47 -5.65 15.87
C ARG A 390 -18.23 -5.32 15.05
N ALA A 391 -18.10 -5.88 13.85
CA ALA A 391 -16.98 -5.60 12.95
C ALA A 391 -16.99 -4.13 12.48
N ALA A 392 -18.16 -3.57 12.18
CA ALA A 392 -18.30 -2.16 11.85
C ALA A 392 -17.91 -1.24 13.03
N ASP A 393 -18.26 -1.62 14.26
CA ASP A 393 -17.87 -0.88 15.47
C ASP A 393 -16.36 -0.97 15.74
N LEU A 394 -15.79 -2.18 15.68
CA LEU A 394 -14.36 -2.39 15.85
C LEU A 394 -13.55 -1.60 14.80
N LEU A 395 -13.98 -1.60 13.53
CA LEU A 395 -13.31 -0.83 12.47
C LEU A 395 -13.25 0.66 12.80
N ARG A 396 -14.36 1.24 13.28
CA ARG A 396 -14.41 2.66 13.70
C ARG A 396 -13.49 2.93 14.89
N ARG A 397 -13.45 2.03 15.87
CA ARG A 397 -12.58 2.15 17.05
C ARG A 397 -11.10 2.05 16.69
N LEU A 398 -10.72 1.14 15.81
CA LEU A 398 -9.35 1.00 15.33
C LEU A 398 -8.89 2.18 14.47
N ALA A 399 -9.81 2.92 13.86
CA ALA A 399 -9.47 4.01 12.94
C ALA A 399 -8.77 5.21 13.62
N VAL A 400 -8.86 5.35 14.95
CA VAL A 400 -8.12 6.42 15.66
C VAL A 400 -6.62 6.14 15.72
N PHE A 401 -6.22 4.87 15.69
CA PHE A 401 -4.81 4.46 15.65
C PHE A 401 -4.24 4.76 14.26
N ALA A 402 -3.07 5.39 14.23
CA ALA A 402 -2.37 5.75 12.99
C ALA A 402 -1.48 4.62 12.46
N GLY A 403 -0.95 3.78 13.35
CA GLY A 403 -0.09 2.66 13.01
C GLY A 403 -0.77 1.28 13.07
N PRO A 404 -0.02 0.22 12.74
CA PRO A 404 -0.46 -1.14 13.00
C PRO A 404 -0.63 -1.40 14.49
N VAL A 405 -1.65 -2.19 14.84
CA VAL A 405 -1.98 -2.56 16.22
C VAL A 405 -1.73 -4.04 16.48
N ASP A 406 -1.44 -4.41 17.72
CA ASP A 406 -1.38 -5.81 18.15
C ASP A 406 -2.77 -6.32 18.59
N LEU A 407 -2.88 -7.63 18.87
CA LEU A 407 -4.14 -8.21 19.33
C LEU A 407 -4.59 -7.63 20.67
N ALA A 408 -3.67 -7.34 21.58
CA ALA A 408 -3.99 -6.72 22.88
C ALA A 408 -4.64 -5.33 22.71
N THR A 409 -4.24 -4.57 21.69
CA THR A 409 -4.87 -3.29 21.35
C THR A 409 -6.24 -3.47 20.71
N VAL A 410 -6.43 -4.52 19.90
CA VAL A 410 -7.76 -4.89 19.39
C VAL A 410 -8.70 -5.24 20.56
N GLU A 411 -8.21 -6.05 21.50
CA GLU A 411 -8.94 -6.47 22.71
C GLU A 411 -9.19 -5.29 23.66
N TRP A 412 -8.27 -4.31 23.69
CA TRP A 412 -8.49 -3.05 24.38
C TRP A 412 -9.68 -2.29 23.78
N CYS A 413 -9.88 -2.31 22.47
CA CYS A 413 -11.03 -1.66 21.80
C CYS A 413 -12.34 -2.44 22.00
N ASP A 414 -12.29 -3.77 21.92
CA ASP A 414 -13.40 -4.70 22.17
C ASP A 414 -12.83 -6.01 22.74
N ALA A 415 -13.18 -6.37 23.98
CA ALA A 415 -12.60 -7.52 24.68
C ALA A 415 -12.80 -8.86 23.95
N GLU A 416 -13.80 -8.97 23.09
CA GLU A 416 -14.10 -10.13 22.25
C GLU A 416 -13.83 -9.83 20.74
N GLY A 417 -12.99 -8.84 20.48
CA GLY A 417 -12.74 -8.25 19.17
C GLY A 417 -12.08 -9.18 18.15
N PHE A 418 -11.55 -10.34 18.57
CA PHE A 418 -10.91 -11.31 17.67
C PHE A 418 -11.84 -11.82 16.56
N SER A 419 -13.11 -12.08 16.89
CA SER A 419 -14.12 -12.52 15.93
C SER A 419 -14.42 -11.44 14.88
N ALA A 420 -14.62 -10.21 15.34
CA ALA A 420 -14.82 -9.03 14.50
C ALA A 420 -13.58 -8.73 13.65
N LEU A 421 -12.38 -8.89 14.20
CA LEU A 421 -11.10 -8.73 13.49
C LEU A 421 -10.95 -9.73 12.36
N SER A 422 -11.36 -10.98 12.58
CA SER A 422 -11.36 -12.03 11.55
C SER A 422 -12.25 -11.63 10.37
N GLU A 423 -13.45 -11.09 10.64
CA GLU A 423 -14.33 -10.57 9.59
C GLU A 423 -13.71 -9.39 8.83
N LEU A 424 -13.04 -8.46 9.54
CA LEU A 424 -12.37 -7.33 8.91
C LEU A 424 -11.20 -7.76 8.01
N ALA A 425 -10.43 -8.77 8.45
CA ALA A 425 -9.35 -9.37 7.66
C ALA A 425 -9.90 -10.11 6.43
N ASP A 426 -10.95 -10.91 6.60
CA ASP A 426 -11.61 -11.64 5.51
C ASP A 426 -12.21 -10.71 4.47
N LYS A 427 -12.65 -9.51 4.86
CA LYS A 427 -13.15 -8.48 3.94
C LYS A 427 -12.09 -7.50 3.44
N SER A 428 -10.82 -7.77 3.75
CA SER A 428 -9.66 -6.96 3.35
C SER A 428 -9.77 -5.48 3.77
N LEU A 429 -10.41 -5.21 4.91
CA LEU A 429 -10.44 -3.88 5.54
C LEU A 429 -9.31 -3.70 6.55
N VAL A 430 -8.79 -4.81 7.06
CA VAL A 430 -7.59 -4.88 7.90
C VAL A 430 -6.64 -5.91 7.27
N GLU A 431 -5.37 -5.55 7.20
CA GLU A 431 -4.29 -6.41 6.74
C GLU A 431 -3.59 -7.07 7.93
N VAL A 432 -3.29 -8.36 7.82
CA VAL A 432 -2.46 -9.07 8.79
C VAL A 432 -1.00 -8.97 8.33
N ILE A 433 -0.15 -8.34 9.14
CA ILE A 433 1.28 -8.18 8.87
C ILE A 433 2.12 -9.05 9.82
N PRO A 434 3.39 -9.36 9.49
CA PRO A 434 4.25 -10.19 10.34
C PRO A 434 4.36 -9.67 11.79
N GLY A 435 4.32 -10.61 12.74
CA GLY A 435 4.42 -10.33 14.18
C GLY A 435 3.07 -10.10 14.88
N PRO A 436 2.12 -11.03 14.71
CA PRO A 436 0.65 -10.82 14.70
C PRO A 436 0.16 -9.37 14.89
N ARG A 437 0.43 -8.50 13.90
CA ARG A 437 -0.04 -7.12 13.89
C ARG A 437 -1.06 -6.91 12.79
N TYR A 438 -1.91 -5.92 12.99
CA TYR A 438 -3.06 -5.63 12.16
C TYR A 438 -3.00 -4.18 11.70
N ARG A 439 -3.07 -3.94 10.40
CA ARG A 439 -2.94 -2.62 9.81
C ARG A 439 -4.17 -2.25 8.99
N MET A 440 -4.61 -1.00 9.13
CA MET A 440 -5.60 -0.40 8.25
C MET A 440 -4.88 0.48 7.23
N SER A 441 -5.28 0.44 5.96
CA SER A 441 -4.78 1.42 4.99
C SER A 441 -5.30 2.81 5.32
N ASP A 442 -4.58 3.85 4.92
CA ASP A 442 -4.97 5.24 5.15
C ASP A 442 -6.36 5.55 4.57
N GLN A 443 -6.72 4.90 3.45
CA GLN A 443 -8.02 5.05 2.78
C GLN A 443 -9.16 4.46 3.62
N VAL A 444 -8.99 3.23 4.11
CA VAL A 444 -9.98 2.58 4.99
C VAL A 444 -10.09 3.33 6.30
N ARG A 445 -8.97 3.80 6.85
CA ARG A 445 -8.90 4.58 8.09
C ARG A 445 -9.63 5.91 7.96
N ALA A 446 -9.38 6.66 6.90
CA ALA A 446 -10.08 7.92 6.63
C ALA A 446 -11.60 7.71 6.49
N TYR A 447 -12.02 6.65 5.80
CA TYR A 447 -13.45 6.31 5.70
C TYR A 447 -14.06 5.95 7.06
N ALA A 448 -13.37 5.11 7.84
CA ALA A 448 -13.83 4.68 9.16
C ALA A 448 -13.91 5.85 10.15
N LEU A 449 -12.98 6.83 10.09
CA LEU A 449 -13.05 8.06 10.88
C LEU A 449 -14.27 8.92 10.52
N ARG A 450 -14.60 9.08 9.23
CA ARG A 450 -15.84 9.77 8.82
C ARG A 450 -17.09 9.05 9.31
N ARG A 451 -17.08 7.71 9.31
CA ARG A 451 -18.17 6.90 9.89
C ARG A 451 -18.25 7.03 11.41
N LEU A 452 -17.13 7.14 12.10
CA LEU A 452 -17.07 7.37 13.55
C LEU A 452 -17.65 8.75 13.91
N ALA A 453 -17.26 9.80 13.19
CA ALA A 453 -17.81 11.14 13.36
C ALA A 453 -19.34 11.14 13.15
N ALA A 454 -19.82 10.44 12.11
CA ALA A 454 -21.24 10.36 11.78
C ALA A 454 -22.11 9.66 12.84
N THR A 455 -21.54 8.84 13.73
CA THR A 455 -22.30 8.24 14.85
C THR A 455 -22.29 9.07 16.11
N GLY A 456 -21.41 10.08 16.22
CA GLY A 456 -21.23 10.87 17.43
C GLY A 456 -20.36 10.22 18.50
N ASP A 457 -19.82 9.02 18.26
CA ASP A 457 -19.02 8.26 19.25
C ASP A 457 -17.55 8.71 19.31
N GLU A 458 -17.13 9.63 18.44
CA GLU A 458 -15.72 10.06 18.32
C GLU A 458 -15.09 10.49 19.65
N PRO A 459 -15.74 11.31 20.50
CA PRO A 459 -15.15 11.69 21.78
C PRO A 459 -14.89 10.52 22.72
N SER A 460 -15.81 9.54 22.76
CA SER A 460 -15.66 8.33 23.60
C SER A 460 -14.50 7.47 23.11
N VAL A 461 -14.41 7.24 21.80
CA VAL A 461 -13.36 6.42 21.20
C VAL A 461 -11.99 7.08 21.35
N ARG A 462 -11.87 8.39 21.10
CA ARG A 462 -10.60 9.12 21.31
C ARG A 462 -10.21 9.21 22.78
N GLY A 463 -11.18 9.34 23.69
CA GLY A 463 -10.94 9.25 25.14
C GLY A 463 -10.30 7.92 25.52
N ARG A 464 -10.82 6.80 24.99
CA ARG A 464 -10.22 5.47 25.22
C ARG A 464 -8.83 5.30 24.59
N HIS A 465 -8.57 5.94 23.45
CA HIS A 465 -7.23 5.98 22.84
C HIS A 465 -6.24 6.79 23.68
N LEU A 466 -6.68 7.89 24.30
CA LEU A 466 -5.86 8.63 25.28
C LEU A 466 -5.55 7.75 26.49
N THR A 467 -6.54 7.05 27.06
CA THR A 467 -6.30 6.12 28.18
C THR A 467 -5.35 4.99 27.78
N TRP A 468 -5.50 4.41 26.58
CA TRP A 468 -4.57 3.42 26.04
C TRP A 468 -3.16 3.98 25.87
N SER A 469 -3.04 5.23 25.41
CA SER A 469 -1.75 5.91 25.21
C SER A 469 -1.02 6.14 26.52
N LEU A 470 -1.74 6.52 27.58
CA LEU A 470 -1.18 6.62 28.92
C LEU A 470 -0.83 5.24 29.50
N HIS A 471 -1.65 4.21 29.27
CA HIS A 471 -1.35 2.85 29.70
C HIS A 471 -0.10 2.28 29.02
N THR A 472 0.04 2.48 27.70
CA THR A 472 1.24 2.07 26.95
C THR A 472 2.46 2.88 27.38
N LEU A 473 2.30 4.17 27.62
CA LEU A 473 3.34 4.99 28.22
C LEU A 473 3.80 4.39 29.54
N ASP A 474 2.88 4.09 30.47
CA ASP A 474 3.23 3.53 31.77
C ASP A 474 3.97 2.20 31.64
N ARG A 475 3.59 1.33 30.69
CA ARG A 475 4.27 0.04 30.43
C ARG A 475 5.66 0.16 29.83
N VAL A 476 5.88 1.13 28.94
CA VAL A 476 7.15 1.30 28.23
C VAL A 476 8.10 2.20 29.03
N ALA A 477 7.55 3.14 29.78
CA ALA A 477 8.27 4.07 30.65
C ALA A 477 8.38 3.59 32.10
N VAL A 478 8.09 2.31 32.43
CA VAL A 478 8.33 1.72 33.77
C VAL A 478 9.80 1.89 34.15
N VAL A 479 10.08 3.03 34.79
CA VAL A 479 11.28 3.35 35.55
C VAL A 479 11.00 3.14 37.04
N ALA A 480 9.73 3.22 37.46
CA ALA A 480 9.32 3.20 38.86
C ALA A 480 9.55 1.84 39.54
N GLU A 481 9.41 0.72 38.82
CA GLU A 481 9.59 -0.64 39.36
C GLU A 481 10.96 -1.25 39.03
N ASP A 482 11.70 -0.68 38.08
CA ASP A 482 13.07 -1.07 37.74
C ASP A 482 13.96 0.18 37.56
N PRO A 483 14.57 0.68 38.66
CA PRO A 483 15.55 1.77 38.62
C PRO A 483 16.73 1.49 37.67
N GLY A 484 16.93 0.21 37.31
CA GLY A 484 17.92 -0.29 36.36
C GLY A 484 17.49 -0.24 34.89
N ARG A 485 16.27 0.19 34.54
CA ARG A 485 15.83 0.27 33.12
C ARG A 485 16.19 1.58 32.43
N THR A 486 16.89 1.49 31.31
CA THR A 486 17.29 2.65 30.48
C THR A 486 16.19 2.98 29.47
N VAL A 487 15.90 4.28 29.28
CA VAL A 487 14.92 4.72 28.27
C VAL A 487 15.42 4.38 26.87
N SER A 488 14.58 3.72 26.09
CA SER A 488 14.90 3.26 24.73
C SER A 488 13.96 3.92 23.72
N LEU A 489 14.49 4.79 22.86
CA LEU A 489 13.72 5.39 21.78
C LEU A 489 13.27 4.36 20.74
N THR A 490 14.00 3.24 20.61
CA THR A 490 13.57 2.11 19.79
C THR A 490 12.27 1.49 20.29
N GLU A 491 12.07 1.44 21.61
CA GLU A 491 10.82 0.95 22.22
C GLU A 491 9.69 1.99 22.10
N PHE A 492 10.02 3.29 22.06
CA PHE A 492 9.03 4.36 21.91
C PHE A 492 8.55 4.50 20.47
N ALA A 493 9.41 4.21 19.48
CA ALA A 493 9.17 4.46 18.05
C ALA A 493 7.78 4.00 17.54
N PRO A 494 7.26 2.81 17.93
CA PRO A 494 5.93 2.38 17.49
C PRO A 494 4.78 3.22 18.03
N PHE A 495 4.96 3.92 19.16
CA PHE A 495 3.91 4.62 19.89
C PHE A 495 3.91 6.14 19.66
N VAL A 496 4.99 6.71 19.14
CA VAL A 496 5.16 8.18 18.99
C VAL A 496 3.98 8.83 18.27
N THR A 497 3.55 8.28 17.13
CA THR A 497 2.44 8.86 16.36
C THR A 497 1.12 8.76 17.13
N GLU A 498 0.94 7.70 17.91
CA GLU A 498 -0.23 7.50 18.77
C GLU A 498 -0.23 8.50 19.92
N TRP A 499 0.89 8.66 20.61
CA TRP A 499 1.04 9.61 21.71
C TRP A 499 0.86 11.06 21.25
N GLU A 500 1.36 11.42 20.06
CA GLU A 500 1.09 12.74 19.48
C GLU A 500 -0.39 12.92 19.11
N GLY A 501 -1.07 11.84 18.69
CA GLY A 501 -2.51 11.84 18.44
C GLY A 501 -3.33 12.03 19.72
N ALA A 502 -2.97 11.29 20.76
CA ALA A 502 -3.56 11.39 22.10
C ALA A 502 -3.29 12.77 22.72
N LEU A 503 -2.09 13.33 22.53
CA LEU A 503 -1.73 14.68 22.98
C LEU A 503 -2.59 15.75 22.31
N ARG A 504 -2.84 15.64 21.00
CA ARG A 504 -3.79 16.53 20.30
C ARG A 504 -5.20 16.42 20.86
N TRP A 505 -5.65 15.20 21.18
CA TRP A 505 -6.96 14.99 21.78
C TRP A 505 -7.05 15.57 23.20
N ALA A 506 -6.05 15.32 24.04
CA ALA A 506 -5.96 15.85 25.40
C ALA A 506 -6.04 17.39 25.40
N ALA A 507 -5.29 18.05 24.50
CA ALA A 507 -5.38 19.50 24.31
C ALA A 507 -6.77 19.97 23.85
N ALA A 508 -7.44 19.20 22.98
CA ALA A 508 -8.77 19.56 22.48
C ALA A 508 -9.87 19.46 23.54
N ILE A 509 -9.76 18.52 24.48
CA ILE A 509 -10.74 18.33 25.56
C ILE A 509 -10.37 19.06 26.86
N GLY A 510 -9.21 19.73 26.90
CA GLY A 510 -8.72 20.42 28.10
C GLY A 510 -8.12 19.51 29.18
N ASP A 511 -7.80 18.26 28.87
CA ASP A 511 -7.10 17.36 29.81
C ASP A 511 -5.59 17.64 29.76
N VAL A 512 -5.21 18.78 30.36
CA VAL A 512 -3.83 19.26 30.30
C VAL A 512 -2.87 18.30 31.02
N VAL A 513 -3.26 17.72 32.16
CA VAL A 513 -2.39 16.83 32.93
C VAL A 513 -2.02 15.58 32.11
N ALA A 514 -2.98 14.95 31.44
CA ALA A 514 -2.69 13.84 30.53
C ALA A 514 -1.77 14.27 29.38
N GLY A 515 -2.01 15.46 28.82
CA GLY A 515 -1.16 16.04 27.77
C GLY A 515 0.30 16.25 28.21
N LEU A 516 0.53 16.81 29.41
CA LEU A 516 1.89 17.06 29.91
C LEU A 516 2.65 15.76 30.19
N ARG A 517 1.97 14.68 30.63
CA ARG A 517 2.59 13.35 30.74
C ARG A 517 3.09 12.83 29.39
N LEU A 518 2.30 12.99 28.33
CA LEU A 518 2.69 12.61 26.96
C LEU A 518 3.84 13.48 26.43
N VAL A 519 3.85 14.78 26.74
CA VAL A 519 4.96 15.70 26.40
C VAL A 519 6.27 15.21 27.01
N ALA A 520 6.28 14.87 28.31
CA ALA A 520 7.48 14.40 28.98
C ALA A 520 8.07 13.15 28.31
N ALA A 521 7.20 12.23 27.87
CA ALA A 521 7.61 11.04 27.14
C ALA A 521 8.15 11.32 25.73
N LEU A 522 7.57 12.32 25.05
CA LEU A 522 7.93 12.68 23.67
C LEU A 522 9.15 13.59 23.57
N ASP A 523 9.55 14.30 24.64
CA ASP A 523 10.72 15.18 24.67
C ASP A 523 12.01 14.53 24.14
N PRO A 524 12.47 13.37 24.67
CA PRO A 524 13.70 12.75 24.17
C PRO A 524 13.58 12.33 22.70
N TRP A 525 12.39 11.95 22.25
CA TRP A 525 12.15 11.62 20.84
C TRP A 525 12.24 12.86 19.94
N TRP A 526 11.58 13.95 20.30
CA TRP A 526 11.58 15.19 19.51
C TRP A 526 12.97 15.81 19.41
N ARG A 527 13.75 15.82 20.50
CA ARG A 527 15.14 16.32 20.47
C ARG A 527 16.02 15.46 19.56
N GLU A 528 15.84 14.15 19.59
CA GLU A 528 16.66 13.23 18.82
C GLU A 528 16.35 13.26 17.31
N HIS A 529 15.07 13.41 16.94
CA HIS A 529 14.61 13.29 15.55
C HIS A 529 14.25 14.64 14.89
N GLY A 530 14.59 15.78 15.51
CA GLY A 530 14.32 17.11 14.94
C GLY A 530 12.84 17.52 14.98
N GLY A 531 12.08 17.02 15.97
CA GLY A 531 10.66 17.30 16.18
C GLY A 531 10.34 18.67 16.80
N GLY A 532 11.30 19.60 16.87
CA GLY A 532 11.19 20.85 17.63
C GLY A 532 10.01 21.75 17.23
N ARG A 533 9.71 21.89 15.93
CA ARG A 533 8.53 22.65 15.49
C ARG A 533 7.23 21.99 15.94
N LYS A 534 7.08 20.70 15.67
CA LYS A 534 5.87 19.93 15.96
C LYS A 534 5.59 19.85 17.47
N GLY A 535 6.62 19.60 18.28
CA GLY A 535 6.49 19.58 19.74
C GLY A 535 6.01 20.93 20.29
N ARG A 536 6.56 22.05 19.79
CA ARG A 536 6.11 23.41 20.18
C ARG A 536 4.68 23.72 19.75
N GLU A 537 4.25 23.27 18.56
CA GLU A 537 2.85 23.44 18.11
C GLU A 537 1.87 22.69 19.03
N LEU A 538 2.22 21.48 19.46
CA LEU A 538 1.41 20.67 20.38
C LEU A 538 1.39 21.27 21.79
N LEU A 539 2.54 21.71 22.31
CA LEU A 539 2.65 22.42 23.58
C LEU A 539 1.83 23.73 23.58
N ALA A 540 1.89 24.50 22.50
CA ALA A 540 1.09 25.71 22.35
C ALA A 540 -0.42 25.43 22.37
N ALA A 541 -0.86 24.27 21.86
CA ALA A 541 -2.25 23.84 21.96
C ALA A 541 -2.65 23.52 23.41
N LEU A 542 -1.79 22.83 24.17
CA LEU A 542 -2.02 22.59 25.61
C LEU A 542 -2.05 23.89 26.41
N TYR A 543 -1.13 24.83 26.16
CA TYR A 543 -1.09 26.09 26.89
C TYR A 543 -2.35 26.94 26.68
N ARG A 544 -2.99 26.86 25.51
CA ARG A 544 -4.29 27.50 25.26
C ARG A 544 -5.44 26.86 26.03
N ALA A 545 -5.28 25.61 26.44
CA ALA A 545 -6.27 24.85 27.18
C ALA A 545 -5.97 24.81 28.70
N LEU A 546 -4.98 25.57 29.17
CA LEU A 546 -4.68 25.69 30.60
C LEU A 546 -5.89 26.26 31.35
N PRO A 547 -6.31 25.63 32.45
CA PRO A 547 -7.34 26.20 33.31
C PRO A 547 -6.80 27.42 34.07
N ASP A 548 -7.70 28.32 34.46
CA ASP A 548 -7.37 29.51 35.28
C ASP A 548 -7.17 29.18 36.77
N ASP A 549 -7.29 27.91 37.15
CA ASP A 549 -7.13 27.40 38.52
C ASP A 549 -5.81 26.63 38.71
N ASP A 550 -5.54 26.22 39.95
CA ASP A 550 -4.33 25.46 40.32
C ASP A 550 -4.51 23.92 40.12
N SER A 551 -5.40 23.48 39.23
CA SER A 551 -5.64 22.04 39.00
C SER A 551 -4.48 21.33 38.28
N VAL A 552 -3.61 22.07 37.59
CA VAL A 552 -2.42 21.52 36.94
C VAL A 552 -1.22 21.59 37.89
N PRO A 553 -0.56 20.46 38.23
CA PRO A 553 0.60 20.47 39.10
C PRO A 553 1.72 21.40 38.59
N PRO A 554 2.28 22.29 39.43
CA PRO A 554 3.37 23.16 39.00
C PRO A 554 4.62 22.41 38.52
N ALA A 555 4.84 21.18 39.02
CA ALA A 555 5.91 20.31 38.55
C ALA A 555 5.78 19.94 37.07
N ASP A 556 4.57 19.57 36.64
CA ASP A 556 4.29 19.17 35.26
C ASP A 556 4.42 20.36 34.31
N LEU A 557 3.94 21.53 34.75
CA LEU A 557 4.12 22.79 34.02
C LEU A 557 5.58 23.17 33.86
N ALA A 558 6.37 23.08 34.94
CA ALA A 558 7.80 23.34 34.89
C ALA A 558 8.52 22.42 33.90
N GLY A 559 8.20 21.12 33.91
CA GLY A 559 8.72 20.14 32.95
C GLY A 559 8.35 20.44 31.50
N ALA A 560 7.10 20.86 31.25
CA ALA A 560 6.65 21.21 29.91
C ALA A 560 7.29 22.50 29.39
N TYR A 561 7.43 23.53 30.23
CA TYR A 561 8.13 24.75 29.86
C TYR A 561 9.63 24.50 29.60
N LEU A 562 10.26 23.64 30.40
CA LEU A 562 11.63 23.19 30.19
C LEU A 562 11.78 22.44 28.85
N THR A 563 10.82 21.59 28.52
CA THR A 563 10.74 20.90 27.22
C THR A 563 10.62 21.92 26.08
N HIS A 564 9.69 22.89 26.17
CA HIS A 564 9.53 23.94 25.15
C HIS A 564 10.83 24.71 24.92
N ALA A 565 11.49 25.12 26.00
CA ALA A 565 12.77 25.82 25.95
C ALA A 565 13.86 25.01 25.25
N GLY A 566 13.87 23.68 25.41
CA GLY A 566 14.80 22.78 24.75
C GLY A 566 14.49 22.49 23.26
N LEU A 567 13.27 22.77 22.80
CA LEU A 567 12.82 22.50 21.42
C LEU A 567 12.93 23.73 20.50
N THR A 568 13.12 24.93 21.05
CA THR A 568 13.30 26.16 20.27
C THR A 568 14.77 26.47 20.05
N GLY A 569 15.11 26.92 18.84
CA GLY A 569 16.40 27.51 18.53
C GLY A 569 16.44 29.02 18.78
N GLU A 570 15.30 29.66 19.08
CA GLU A 570 15.21 31.10 19.28
C GLU A 570 15.51 31.47 20.73
N ARG A 571 16.60 32.22 20.96
CA ARG A 571 17.05 32.61 22.31
C ARG A 571 15.96 33.32 23.12
N ALA A 572 15.28 34.30 22.53
CA ALA A 572 14.23 35.05 23.22
C ALA A 572 13.02 34.17 23.60
N GLU A 573 12.67 33.19 22.75
CA GLU A 573 11.62 32.22 23.09
C GLU A 573 12.08 31.30 24.21
N ARG A 574 13.29 30.75 24.11
CA ARG A 574 13.90 29.90 25.14
C ARG A 574 13.90 30.59 26.50
N ASP A 575 14.39 31.83 26.57
CA ASP A 575 14.51 32.56 27.83
C ASP A 575 13.13 32.82 28.47
N ARG A 576 12.13 33.20 27.66
CA ARG A 576 10.74 33.36 28.14
C ARG A 576 10.19 32.09 28.78
N PHE A 577 10.43 30.93 28.15
CA PHE A 577 9.94 29.65 28.69
C PHE A 577 10.77 29.14 29.87
N LEU A 578 12.08 29.40 29.91
CA LEU A 578 12.88 29.13 31.11
C LEU A 578 12.42 29.95 32.31
N THR A 579 12.03 31.21 32.13
CA THR A 579 11.45 32.04 33.21
C THR A 579 10.16 31.43 33.74
N ARG A 580 9.25 31.03 32.85
CA ARG A 580 8.02 30.32 33.25
C ARG A 580 8.30 28.99 33.95
N ALA A 581 9.30 28.26 33.49
CA ALA A 581 9.73 27.01 34.13
C ALA A 581 10.26 27.26 35.55
N GLU A 582 11.02 28.34 35.78
CA GLU A 582 11.49 28.74 37.10
C GLU A 582 10.35 29.11 38.06
N GLU A 583 9.39 29.91 37.59
CA GLU A 583 8.21 30.30 38.37
C GLU A 583 7.36 29.10 38.76
N ALA A 584 7.17 28.14 37.84
CA ALA A 584 6.46 26.90 38.10
C ALA A 584 7.24 25.96 39.05
N ALA A 585 8.55 25.80 38.83
CA ALA A 585 9.42 24.99 39.67
C ALA A 585 9.55 25.55 41.10
N GLY A 586 9.50 26.87 41.28
CA GLY A 586 9.47 27.49 42.61
C GLY A 586 8.24 27.11 43.43
N ARG A 587 7.14 26.72 42.76
CA ARG A 587 5.87 26.31 43.37
C ARG A 587 5.68 24.79 43.45
N SER A 588 6.59 23.99 42.88
CA SER A 588 6.39 22.54 42.76
C SER A 588 6.68 21.74 44.02
N GLY A 589 7.41 22.30 44.99
CA GLY A 589 7.88 21.58 46.17
C GLY A 589 9.00 20.56 45.92
N ASP A 590 9.26 20.20 44.65
CA ASP A 590 10.40 19.36 44.23
C ASP A 590 11.72 20.18 44.23
N PRO A 591 12.70 19.85 45.09
CA PRO A 591 13.98 20.57 45.15
C PRO A 591 14.84 20.37 43.88
N ALA A 592 14.64 19.32 43.10
CA ALA A 592 15.41 19.03 41.89
C ALA A 592 14.98 19.90 40.70
N LEU A 593 13.69 20.26 40.58
CA LEU A 593 13.18 20.99 39.41
C LEU A 593 13.80 22.39 39.25
N PRO A 594 13.89 23.25 40.29
CA PRO A 594 14.56 24.54 40.17
C PRO A 594 16.02 24.41 39.72
N ILE A 595 16.72 23.38 40.19
CA ILE A 595 18.10 23.09 39.79
C ILE A 595 18.16 22.67 38.32
N ARG A 596 17.26 21.79 37.85
CA ARG A 596 17.21 21.38 36.43
C ARG A 596 16.93 22.56 35.51
N VAL A 597 16.03 23.46 35.89
CA VAL A 597 15.72 24.65 35.07
C VAL A 597 16.92 25.60 35.02
N ARG A 598 17.59 25.85 36.15
CA ARG A 598 18.84 26.63 36.18
C ARG A 598 19.94 25.96 35.37
N ALA A 599 20.07 24.63 35.47
CA ALA A 599 21.02 23.84 34.68
C ALA A 599 20.77 23.95 33.17
N ALA A 600 19.50 24.05 32.74
CA ALA A 600 19.17 24.28 31.34
C ALA A 600 19.40 25.73 30.89
N ARG A 601 19.31 26.71 31.80
CA ARG A 601 19.62 28.12 31.50
C ARG A 601 21.11 28.37 31.27
N VAL A 602 21.97 27.64 31.95
CA VAL A 602 23.42 27.73 31.73
C VAL A 602 23.87 27.04 30.43
N ALA A 603 22.99 26.25 29.78
CA ALA A 603 23.26 25.63 28.49
C ALA A 603 23.24 26.68 27.34
N LEU A 604 24.39 26.88 26.70
CA LEU A 604 24.78 28.06 25.89
C LEU A 604 24.33 28.06 24.42
N PRO A 605 24.34 29.25 23.77
CA PRO A 605 25.32 29.48 22.69
C PRO A 605 26.06 30.84 22.64
N GLU A 606 25.58 31.95 23.23
CA GLU A 606 26.17 33.31 23.03
C GLU A 606 26.25 34.14 24.33
N GLY A 607 27.08 33.72 25.28
CA GLY A 607 27.28 34.43 26.55
C GLY A 607 28.74 34.46 26.98
N ASP A 608 29.04 35.25 28.01
CA ASP A 608 30.36 35.27 28.63
C ASP A 608 30.71 33.87 29.18
N PRO A 609 31.72 33.18 28.62
CA PRO A 609 32.07 31.82 29.01
C PRO A 609 32.53 31.71 30.47
N SER A 610 33.09 32.79 31.04
CA SER A 610 33.48 32.84 32.45
C SER A 610 32.28 32.94 33.37
N ALA A 611 31.29 33.76 33.01
CA ALA A 611 30.02 33.84 33.74
C ALA A 611 29.26 32.51 33.69
N ALA A 612 29.22 31.85 32.52
CA ALA A 612 28.55 30.57 32.34
C ALA A 612 29.18 29.45 33.16
N GLU A 613 30.52 29.39 33.22
CA GLU A 613 31.25 28.45 34.07
C GLU A 613 30.93 28.66 35.55
N GLN A 614 30.96 29.90 36.02
CA GLN A 614 30.65 30.24 37.39
C GLN A 614 29.22 29.82 37.74
N SER A 615 28.25 30.13 36.87
CA SER A 615 26.87 29.68 37.04
C SER A 615 26.74 28.14 37.04
N CYS A 616 27.48 27.42 36.20
CA CYS A 616 27.47 25.95 36.23
C CYS A 616 27.98 25.42 37.58
N ARG A 617 29.08 25.96 38.11
CA ARG A 617 29.61 25.58 39.42
C ARG A 617 28.63 25.86 40.55
N GLU A 618 27.96 27.01 40.52
CA GLU A 618 26.94 27.38 41.50
C GLU A 618 25.74 26.42 41.48
N VAL A 619 25.27 26.04 40.29
CA VAL A 619 24.18 25.06 40.13
C VAL A 619 24.59 23.68 40.66
N ILE A 620 25.80 23.22 40.37
CA ILE A 620 26.33 21.94 40.89
C ILE A 620 26.41 21.97 42.41
N ALA A 621 27.04 22.99 43.00
CA ALA A 621 27.16 23.15 44.44
C ALA A 621 25.79 23.33 45.14
N GLN A 622 24.81 23.93 44.47
CA GLN A 622 23.45 24.00 44.98
C GLN A 622 22.78 22.61 45.00
N ALA A 623 22.99 21.81 43.95
CA ALA A 623 22.43 20.46 43.85
C ALA A 623 23.00 19.50 44.89
N GLU A 624 24.29 19.61 45.18
CA GLU A 624 24.94 18.87 46.26
C GLU A 624 24.36 19.25 47.63
N ARG A 625 24.24 20.55 47.93
CA ARG A 625 23.64 21.04 49.19
C ARG A 625 22.17 20.64 49.34
N ALA A 626 21.44 20.53 48.24
CA ALA A 626 20.04 20.12 48.23
C ALA A 626 19.84 18.60 48.21
N GLY A 627 20.91 17.79 48.16
CA GLY A 627 20.83 16.33 48.15
C GLY A 627 20.29 15.73 46.84
N VAL A 628 20.33 16.49 45.74
CA VAL A 628 19.81 16.08 44.41
C VAL A 628 20.86 16.29 43.30
N PRO A 629 22.08 15.72 43.42
CA PRO A 629 23.20 16.00 42.52
C PRO A 629 22.91 15.62 41.05
N ASN A 630 22.05 14.62 40.82
CA ASN A 630 21.63 14.22 39.48
C ASN A 630 20.84 15.30 38.74
N ALA A 631 20.18 16.22 39.46
CA ALA A 631 19.48 17.36 38.87
C ALA A 631 20.43 18.34 38.16
N ALA A 632 21.71 18.39 38.56
CA ALA A 632 22.73 19.23 37.96
C ALA A 632 23.49 18.57 36.79
N LEU A 633 23.16 17.34 36.39
CA LEU A 633 23.87 16.65 35.30
C LEU A 633 23.96 17.49 34.00
N PRO A 634 22.91 18.21 33.54
CA PRO A 634 23.05 19.11 32.38
C PRO A 634 24.09 20.22 32.58
N ALA A 635 24.19 20.80 33.78
CA ALA A 635 25.19 21.81 34.12
C ALA A 635 26.60 21.22 34.17
N VAL A 636 26.75 19.98 34.67
CA VAL A 636 28.03 19.24 34.64
C VAL A 636 28.52 19.03 33.21
N LEU A 637 27.65 18.55 32.32
CA LEU A 637 27.99 18.32 30.91
C LEU A 637 28.37 19.65 30.22
N THR A 638 27.64 20.73 30.51
CA THR A 638 27.93 22.08 29.99
C THR A 638 29.26 22.61 30.51
N LEU A 639 29.55 22.44 31.81
CA LEU A 639 30.83 22.84 32.40
C LEU A 639 32.00 22.07 31.80
N ALA A 640 31.85 20.75 31.61
CA ALA A 640 32.86 19.93 30.97
C ALA A 640 33.15 20.39 29.53
N GLU A 641 32.12 20.77 28.76
CA GLU A 641 32.31 21.36 27.43
C GLU A 641 33.03 22.72 27.50
N LEU A 642 32.69 23.58 28.47
CA LEU A 642 33.37 24.87 28.68
C LEU A 642 34.85 24.70 29.08
N LEU A 643 35.15 23.72 29.92
CA LEU A 643 36.52 23.34 30.30
C LEU A 643 37.28 22.74 29.12
N TRP A 644 36.61 21.96 28.27
CA TRP A 644 37.19 21.48 27.03
C TRP A 644 37.53 22.62 26.07
N ARG A 645 36.62 23.58 25.87
CA ARG A 645 36.82 24.71 24.92
C ARG A 645 38.05 25.55 25.28
N ARG A 646 38.28 25.79 26.57
CA ARG A 646 39.43 26.55 27.11
C ARG A 646 40.71 25.73 27.29
N ASP A 647 40.69 24.44 26.93
CA ASP A 647 41.82 23.52 27.09
C ASP A 647 42.17 23.11 28.54
N ALA A 648 41.23 23.25 29.49
CA ALA A 648 41.35 22.75 30.87
C ALA A 648 40.95 21.26 30.96
N LEU A 649 41.69 20.42 30.24
CA LEU A 649 41.30 19.02 29.96
C LEU A 649 41.33 18.11 31.19
N THR A 650 42.17 18.39 32.19
CA THR A 650 42.24 17.64 33.46
C THR A 650 41.03 17.89 34.33
N ASP A 651 40.70 19.15 34.57
CA ASP A 651 39.49 19.52 35.30
C ASP A 651 38.23 18.94 34.62
N ALA A 652 38.19 18.95 33.27
CA ALA A 652 37.08 18.35 32.53
C ALA A 652 36.98 16.84 32.74
N ALA A 653 38.10 16.12 32.66
CA ALA A 653 38.14 14.66 32.85
C ALA A 653 37.75 14.27 34.29
N ASP A 654 38.25 14.98 35.30
CA ASP A 654 37.97 14.72 36.70
C ASP A 654 36.50 14.98 37.02
N LEU A 655 35.95 16.10 36.52
CA LEU A 655 34.52 16.43 36.65
C LEU A 655 33.62 15.35 36.02
N LEU A 656 33.93 14.92 34.80
CA LEU A 656 33.17 13.88 34.10
C LEU A 656 33.30 12.51 34.78
N GLY A 657 34.51 12.17 35.25
CA GLY A 657 34.78 10.96 36.01
C GLY A 657 33.94 10.87 37.28
N ALA A 658 33.89 11.96 38.04
CA ALA A 658 33.05 12.08 39.23
C ALA A 658 31.55 11.97 38.89
N ALA A 659 31.12 12.49 37.73
CA ALA A 659 29.71 12.53 37.34
C ALA A 659 29.16 11.23 36.72
N ARG A 660 30.00 10.23 36.44
CA ARG A 660 29.56 8.97 35.79
C ARG A 660 28.46 8.25 36.57
N HIS A 661 28.49 8.31 37.91
CA HIS A 661 27.44 7.73 38.75
C HIS A 661 26.10 8.47 38.65
N LEU A 662 26.13 9.79 38.41
CA LEU A 662 24.93 10.61 38.22
C LEU A 662 24.21 10.23 36.92
N GLU A 663 24.96 9.97 35.85
CA GLU A 663 24.40 9.45 34.60
C GLU A 663 23.78 8.06 34.79
N ALA A 664 24.43 7.18 35.57
CA ALA A 664 23.97 5.82 35.81
C ALA A 664 22.60 5.73 36.52
N ILE A 665 22.26 6.72 37.35
CA ILE A 665 20.98 6.77 38.07
C ILE A 665 19.89 7.56 37.32
N CYS A 666 20.20 8.10 36.13
CA CYS A 666 19.25 8.81 35.27
C CYS A 666 18.90 7.96 34.03
N PRO A 667 17.71 7.32 33.97
CA PRO A 667 17.31 6.41 32.88
C PRO A 667 17.48 6.96 31.46
N GLU A 668 17.13 8.22 31.20
CA GLU A 668 17.34 8.84 29.89
C GLU A 668 18.80 9.15 29.59
N ALA A 669 19.57 9.50 30.62
CA ALA A 669 20.97 9.87 30.47
C ALA A 669 21.84 8.65 30.13
N ARG A 670 21.50 7.47 30.68
CA ARG A 670 22.19 6.20 30.40
C ARG A 670 22.23 5.82 28.92
N GLY A 671 21.11 6.00 28.22
CA GLY A 671 21.01 5.69 26.80
C GLY A 671 21.80 6.68 25.94
N ARG A 672 21.78 7.97 26.29
CA ARG A 672 22.58 9.01 25.61
C ARG A 672 24.08 8.88 25.87
N ARG A 673 24.48 8.35 27.04
CA ARG A 673 25.87 8.10 27.42
C ARG A 673 26.79 9.30 27.12
N ALA A 674 26.34 10.48 27.55
CA ALA A 674 26.98 11.76 27.25
C ALA A 674 28.29 11.93 28.01
N VAL A 675 28.41 11.36 29.21
CA VAL A 675 29.66 11.43 30.01
C VAL A 675 30.81 10.74 29.29
N ASP A 676 30.64 9.48 28.85
CA ASP A 676 31.71 8.78 28.12
C ASP A 676 31.99 9.45 26.77
N TRP A 677 30.97 9.96 26.07
CA TRP A 677 31.22 10.69 24.84
C TRP A 677 32.09 11.95 25.06
N LEU A 678 31.80 12.76 26.09
CA LEU A 678 32.63 13.93 26.43
C LEU A 678 34.02 13.54 26.93
N LEU A 679 34.17 12.44 27.66
CA LEU A 679 35.49 11.91 28.03
C LEU A 679 36.30 11.52 26.79
N GLY A 680 35.64 10.92 25.78
CA GLY A 680 36.24 10.68 24.47
C GLY A 680 36.69 11.97 23.79
N MET A 681 35.87 13.03 23.83
CA MET A 681 36.24 14.36 23.30
C MET A 681 37.44 14.97 24.02
N VAL A 682 37.52 14.83 25.34
CA VAL A 682 38.67 15.26 26.14
C VAL A 682 39.92 14.48 25.75
N ALA A 683 39.82 13.16 25.61
CA ALA A 683 40.93 12.30 25.20
C ALA A 683 41.43 12.62 23.79
N LEU A 684 40.53 12.86 22.82
CA LEU A 684 40.90 13.31 21.48
C LEU A 684 41.70 14.60 21.50
N ARG A 685 41.29 15.58 22.31
CA ARG A 685 42.00 16.86 22.42
C ARG A 685 43.35 16.75 23.13
N ARG A 686 43.52 15.76 24.01
CA ARG A 686 44.81 15.39 24.61
C ARG A 686 45.73 14.59 23.67
N GLY A 687 45.19 14.05 22.57
CA GLY A 687 45.91 13.10 21.71
C GLY A 687 45.99 11.67 22.29
N ASP A 688 45.23 11.36 23.34
CA ASP A 688 45.15 10.01 23.92
C ASP A 688 44.16 9.15 23.11
N LEU A 689 44.67 8.49 22.07
CA LEU A 689 43.86 7.71 21.15
C LEU A 689 43.23 6.46 21.78
N VAL A 690 43.90 5.87 22.78
CA VAL A 690 43.42 4.68 23.49
C VAL A 690 42.22 5.04 24.33
N ALA A 691 42.35 6.04 25.21
CA ALA A 691 41.23 6.50 26.03
C ALA A 691 40.09 7.05 25.16
N ALA A 692 40.40 7.73 24.05
CA ALA A 692 39.39 8.19 23.10
C ALA A 692 38.61 7.02 22.51
N HIS A 693 39.29 5.96 22.05
CA HIS A 693 38.62 4.79 21.50
C HIS A 693 37.69 4.13 22.52
N ASP A 694 38.20 3.82 23.72
CA ASP A 694 37.45 3.12 24.76
C ASP A 694 36.16 3.86 25.13
N HIS A 695 36.25 5.16 25.35
CA HIS A 695 35.10 5.98 25.72
C HIS A 695 34.09 6.15 24.58
N LEU A 696 34.58 6.39 23.34
CA LEU A 696 33.70 6.62 22.19
C LEU A 696 32.96 5.35 21.74
N VAL A 697 33.60 4.18 21.80
CA VAL A 697 32.96 2.90 21.48
C VAL A 697 31.88 2.55 22.50
N VAL A 698 32.12 2.78 23.79
CA VAL A 698 31.10 2.60 24.84
C VAL A 698 29.91 3.52 24.59
N ALA A 699 30.16 4.80 24.30
CA ALA A 699 29.09 5.76 23.98
C ALA A 699 28.29 5.35 22.73
N LEU A 700 28.98 4.98 21.64
CA LEU A 700 28.35 4.57 20.39
C LEU A 700 27.46 3.33 20.59
N ARG A 701 27.97 2.29 21.26
CA ARG A 701 27.20 1.06 21.53
C ARG A 701 25.94 1.33 22.37
N SER A 702 26.04 2.15 23.42
CA SER A 702 24.88 2.51 24.25
C SER A 702 23.82 3.25 23.44
N ARG A 703 24.24 4.28 22.69
CA ARG A 703 23.35 5.11 21.87
C ARG A 703 22.60 4.30 20.82
N LEU A 704 23.28 3.35 20.16
CA LEU A 704 22.67 2.45 19.18
C LEU A 704 21.65 1.50 19.83
N ARG A 705 22.03 0.88 20.95
CA ARG A 705 21.16 -0.06 21.68
C ARG A 705 19.83 0.59 22.09
N HIS A 706 19.87 1.87 22.44
CA HIS A 706 18.71 2.62 22.94
C HIS A 706 18.08 3.58 21.92
N GLY A 707 18.48 3.53 20.65
CA GLY A 707 17.83 4.27 19.57
C GLY A 707 18.17 5.76 19.48
N PHE A 708 19.24 6.22 20.14
CA PHE A 708 19.75 7.59 20.02
C PHE A 708 20.65 7.73 18.78
N ARG A 709 20.05 7.63 17.59
CA ARG A 709 20.76 7.61 16.29
C ARG A 709 21.52 8.91 15.97
N GLY A 710 20.91 10.07 16.19
CA GLY A 710 21.57 11.36 16.03
C GLY A 710 22.74 11.54 17.00
N ALA A 711 22.61 11.06 18.25
CA ALA A 711 23.72 11.07 19.18
C ALA A 711 24.80 10.07 18.77
N ALA A 712 24.41 8.92 18.23
CA ALA A 712 25.36 7.93 17.71
C ALA A 712 26.17 8.53 16.54
N ALA A 713 25.56 9.35 15.69
CA ALA A 713 26.28 10.09 14.65
C ALA A 713 27.33 11.07 15.22
N ASP A 714 27.07 11.72 16.36
CA ASP A 714 28.08 12.53 17.05
C ASP A 714 29.27 11.68 17.58
N ALA A 715 29.01 10.44 17.99
CA ALA A 715 30.07 9.51 18.40
C ALA A 715 30.87 8.99 17.17
N VAL A 716 30.20 8.73 16.05
CA VAL A 716 30.87 8.38 14.78
C VAL A 716 31.78 9.51 14.30
N ALA A 717 31.32 10.77 14.36
CA ALA A 717 32.14 11.93 14.02
C ALA A 717 33.38 12.06 14.93
N ALA A 718 33.24 11.76 16.23
CA ALA A 718 34.39 11.74 17.14
C ALA A 718 35.35 10.58 16.81
N ILE A 719 34.85 9.39 16.45
CA ILE A 719 35.69 8.27 15.98
C ILE A 719 36.40 8.63 14.67
N ALA A 720 35.75 9.39 13.78
CA ALA A 720 36.40 9.92 12.57
C ALA A 720 37.63 10.76 12.92
N VAL A 721 37.52 11.67 13.90
CA VAL A 721 38.68 12.44 14.40
C VAL A 721 39.74 11.50 14.99
N ARG A 722 39.34 10.45 15.71
CA ARG A 722 40.28 9.45 16.21
C ARG A 722 41.08 8.79 15.09
N CYS A 723 40.42 8.40 13.99
CA CYS A 723 41.09 7.84 12.81
C CYS A 723 42.04 8.86 12.18
N ALA A 724 41.62 10.13 12.05
CA ALA A 724 42.45 11.19 11.50
C ALA A 724 43.74 11.40 12.31
N LEU A 725 43.63 11.43 13.65
CA LEU A 725 44.77 11.57 14.55
C LEU A 725 45.65 10.30 14.61
N GLY A 726 45.07 9.13 14.34
CA GLY A 726 45.77 7.85 14.22
C GLY A 726 46.43 7.61 12.85
N GLY A 727 46.34 8.57 11.92
CA GLY A 727 46.98 8.45 10.60
C GLY A 727 46.14 7.76 9.52
N ASP A 728 44.83 7.59 9.73
CA ASP A 728 43.88 7.07 8.74
C ASP A 728 42.88 8.15 8.26
N PRO A 729 43.33 9.09 7.40
CA PRO A 729 42.49 10.17 6.91
C PRO A 729 41.40 9.70 5.94
N ALA A 730 41.59 8.56 5.26
CA ALA A 730 40.61 8.01 4.34
C ALA A 730 39.36 7.52 5.10
N THR A 731 39.54 6.64 6.08
CA THR A 731 38.42 6.15 6.91
C THR A 731 37.76 7.30 7.67
N ALA A 732 38.54 8.24 8.20
CA ALA A 732 38.01 9.43 8.88
C ALA A 732 37.04 10.21 7.98
N THR A 733 37.39 10.42 6.72
CA THR A 733 36.57 11.20 5.77
C THR A 733 35.26 10.48 5.45
N VAL A 734 35.30 9.16 5.24
CA VAL A 734 34.09 8.35 5.02
C VAL A 734 33.17 8.38 6.25
N LEU A 735 33.74 8.25 7.46
CA LEU A 735 32.96 8.33 8.71
C LEU A 735 32.32 9.70 8.92
N PHE A 736 33.00 10.79 8.56
CA PHE A 736 32.41 12.14 8.60
C PHE A 736 31.23 12.29 7.65
N GLY A 737 31.37 11.83 6.39
CA GLY A 737 30.29 11.86 5.41
C GLY A 737 29.05 11.07 5.86
N GLY A 738 29.27 9.89 6.41
CA GLY A 738 28.20 9.06 6.97
C GLY A 738 27.52 9.64 8.21
N ALA A 739 28.31 10.25 9.11
CA ALA A 739 27.78 10.89 10.31
C ALA A 739 26.90 12.11 9.99
N GLU A 740 27.24 12.88 8.94
CA GLU A 740 26.44 14.05 8.53
C GLU A 740 25.03 13.65 8.08
N VAL A 741 24.92 12.63 7.22
CA VAL A 741 23.63 12.12 6.76
C VAL A 741 22.81 11.55 7.92
N ALA A 742 23.47 10.85 8.85
CA ALA A 742 22.83 10.24 10.00
C ALA A 742 22.32 11.23 11.06
N ARG A 743 22.94 12.41 11.19
CA ARG A 743 22.47 13.50 12.05
C ARG A 743 21.12 14.05 11.59
N GLY A 744 20.83 13.99 10.29
CA GLY A 744 19.54 14.35 9.72
C GLY A 744 19.12 15.79 10.07
N ALA A 745 17.90 15.96 10.59
CA ALA A 745 17.38 17.27 11.00
C ALA A 745 17.90 17.76 12.36
N ARG A 746 18.65 16.94 13.11
CA ARG A 746 19.22 17.33 14.40
C ARG A 746 20.43 18.25 14.16
N ARG A 747 20.24 19.55 14.39
CA ARG A 747 21.33 20.52 14.43
C ARG A 747 21.88 20.61 15.84
N THR A 748 23.14 20.25 16.02
CA THR A 748 23.90 20.55 17.24
C THR A 748 24.95 21.59 16.91
N GLU A 749 24.92 22.73 17.61
CA GLU A 749 25.96 23.76 17.51
C GLU A 749 27.21 23.40 18.33
N SER A 750 27.09 22.41 19.23
CA SER A 750 28.18 21.92 20.07
C SER A 750 29.28 21.29 19.19
N PHE A 751 30.52 21.72 19.42
CA PHE A 751 31.73 21.33 18.67
C PHE A 751 31.73 21.61 17.16
N GLY A 752 30.80 22.39 16.61
CA GLY A 752 30.72 22.66 15.16
C GLY A 752 32.00 23.22 14.54
N ALA A 753 32.63 24.19 15.21
CA ALA A 753 33.93 24.75 14.78
C ALA A 753 35.06 23.71 14.82
N PHE A 754 35.04 22.81 15.81
CA PHE A 754 36.01 21.72 15.93
C PHE A 754 35.86 20.72 14.79
N TRP A 755 34.64 20.28 14.48
CA TRP A 755 34.37 19.40 13.35
C TRP A 755 34.84 20.01 12.03
N SER A 756 34.52 21.29 11.82
CA SER A 756 34.94 22.03 10.62
C SER A 756 36.46 22.09 10.50
N ALA A 757 37.17 22.36 11.60
CA ALA A 757 38.63 22.39 11.62
C ALA A 757 39.25 21.02 11.27
N GLN A 758 38.70 19.93 11.81
CA GLN A 758 39.17 18.57 11.50
C GLN A 758 38.92 18.19 10.04
N GLN A 759 37.75 18.53 9.49
CA GLN A 759 37.44 18.30 8.08
C GLN A 759 38.32 19.14 7.15
N MET A 760 38.63 20.40 7.50
CA MET A 760 39.57 21.23 6.75
C MET A 760 40.98 20.63 6.75
N SER A 761 41.44 20.11 7.90
CA SER A 761 42.73 19.42 8.00
C SER A 761 42.79 18.15 7.11
N LEU A 762 41.72 17.33 7.15
CA LEU A 762 41.60 16.16 6.28
C LEU A 762 41.59 16.52 4.79
N ARG A 763 40.86 17.58 4.43
CA ARG A 763 40.81 18.09 3.06
C ARG A 763 42.17 18.57 2.58
N ALA A 764 42.94 19.25 3.44
CA ALA A 764 44.31 19.67 3.14
C ALA A 764 45.26 18.47 2.98
N ALA A 765 45.08 17.40 3.77
CA ALA A 765 45.92 16.20 3.71
C ALA A 765 45.63 15.30 2.49
N LEU A 766 44.37 15.12 2.12
CA LEU A 766 43.94 14.24 1.01
C LEU A 766 43.88 14.95 -0.35
N GLY A 767 43.69 16.27 -0.33
CA GLY A 767 43.28 17.05 -1.50
C GLY A 767 41.78 17.01 -1.76
N ASP A 768 41.26 18.07 -2.38
CA ASP A 768 39.82 18.31 -2.56
C ASP A 768 39.07 17.13 -3.19
N ALA A 769 39.59 16.59 -4.30
CA ALA A 769 38.90 15.54 -5.06
C ALA A 769 38.78 14.22 -4.28
N ALA A 770 39.85 13.81 -3.59
CA ALA A 770 39.85 12.59 -2.79
C ALA A 770 38.98 12.73 -1.54
N PHE A 771 39.02 13.90 -0.91
CA PHE A 771 38.13 14.22 0.21
C PHE A 771 36.66 14.17 -0.22
N ASP A 772 36.29 14.87 -1.29
CA ASP A 772 34.90 14.96 -1.76
C ASP A 772 34.37 13.57 -2.17
N ALA A 773 35.19 12.73 -2.82
CA ALA A 773 34.82 11.36 -3.16
C ALA A 773 34.60 10.49 -1.92
N ALA A 774 35.54 10.45 -0.98
CA ALA A 774 35.42 9.65 0.24
C ALA A 774 34.25 10.12 1.14
N TYR A 775 34.02 11.44 1.19
CA TYR A 775 32.90 12.01 1.93
C TYR A 775 31.56 11.63 1.29
N ALA A 776 31.47 11.68 -0.04
CA ALA A 776 30.29 11.26 -0.79
C ALA A 776 30.03 9.75 -0.65
N ASP A 777 31.07 8.91 -0.67
CA ASP A 777 30.98 7.48 -0.40
C ASP A 777 30.39 7.25 1.00
N GLY A 778 30.90 7.95 2.00
CA GLY A 778 30.36 7.93 3.37
C GLY A 778 28.89 8.32 3.43
N ALA A 779 28.50 9.40 2.77
CA ALA A 779 27.12 9.87 2.70
C ALA A 779 26.19 8.88 1.97
N GLY A 780 26.73 8.10 1.02
CA GLY A 780 26.01 7.05 0.31
C GLY A 780 25.91 5.73 1.08
N LEU A 781 26.80 5.50 2.05
CA LEU A 781 26.77 4.34 2.92
C LEU A 781 25.68 4.54 3.99
N GLY A 782 24.60 3.77 3.90
CA GLY A 782 23.53 3.79 4.90
C GLY A 782 24.06 3.65 6.33
N PHE A 783 23.36 4.26 7.29
CA PHE A 783 23.85 4.46 8.67
C PHE A 783 24.38 3.18 9.35
N ASP A 784 23.72 2.04 9.16
CA ASP A 784 24.13 0.77 9.78
C ASP A 784 25.54 0.33 9.31
N ARG A 785 25.90 0.61 8.05
CA ARG A 785 27.24 0.31 7.52
C ARG A 785 28.30 1.26 8.08
N ILE A 786 27.96 2.54 8.21
CA ILE A 786 28.84 3.55 8.80
C ILE A 786 29.14 3.22 10.26
N VAL A 787 28.12 2.80 11.02
CA VAL A 787 28.27 2.33 12.39
C VAL A 787 29.14 1.08 12.47
N ALA A 788 28.92 0.09 11.60
CA ALA A 788 29.72 -1.12 11.56
C ALA A 788 31.20 -0.80 11.29
N MET A 789 31.47 0.13 10.36
CA MET A 789 32.82 0.62 10.08
C MET A 789 33.43 1.33 11.29
N ALA A 790 32.70 2.23 11.95
CA ALA A 790 33.16 2.93 13.15
C ALA A 790 33.53 1.97 14.30
N LEU A 791 32.76 0.88 14.46
CA LEU A 791 33.01 -0.15 15.47
C LEU A 791 34.12 -1.15 15.08
N ALA A 792 34.44 -1.24 13.78
CA ALA A 792 35.51 -2.09 13.25
C ALA A 792 36.88 -1.38 13.23
N VAL A 793 36.91 -0.07 13.47
CA VAL A 793 38.16 0.69 13.64
C VAL A 793 39.01 0.02 14.72
N GLU A 794 40.22 -0.40 14.36
CA GLU A 794 41.11 -1.15 15.26
C GLU A 794 41.46 -0.33 16.51
N HIS A 795 41.57 -1.03 17.63
CA HIS A 795 42.01 -0.43 18.88
C HIS A 795 43.49 -0.01 18.75
N PRO A 796 43.90 1.21 19.15
CA PRO A 796 45.28 1.69 18.90
C PRO A 796 46.37 0.80 19.52
N ASP A 797 46.10 0.14 20.65
CA ASP A 797 47.02 -0.86 21.26
C ASP A 797 47.23 -2.13 20.42
N LEU A 798 46.41 -2.37 19.40
CA LEU A 798 46.46 -3.55 18.53
C LEU A 798 47.05 -3.26 17.14
N GLU A 799 47.40 -2.00 16.84
CA GLU A 799 48.03 -1.60 15.58
C GLU A 799 49.49 -2.09 15.52
N ASP A 800 49.96 -2.49 14.33
CA ASP A 800 51.33 -2.96 14.11
C ASP A 800 52.35 -1.88 14.53
N GLY A 801 53.16 -2.18 15.56
CA GLY A 801 54.13 -1.24 16.14
C GLY A 801 53.69 -0.56 17.45
N ALA A 802 52.52 -0.90 18.00
CA ALA A 802 52.06 -0.37 19.29
C ALA A 802 53.05 -0.68 20.44
N ALA A 803 53.15 0.25 21.41
CA ALA A 803 54.07 0.17 22.55
C ALA A 803 53.93 -1.14 23.35
N ARG A 804 52.74 -1.77 23.33
CA ARG A 804 52.46 -3.06 23.96
C ARG A 804 53.18 -4.25 23.30
N PHE A 805 53.40 -4.22 21.99
CA PHE A 805 54.20 -5.21 21.28
C PHE A 805 55.71 -4.90 21.31
N ALA A 806 56.07 -3.62 21.43
CA ALA A 806 57.47 -3.22 21.61
C ALA A 806 58.09 -3.70 22.93
N GLN A 807 57.27 -4.02 23.94
CA GLN A 807 57.71 -4.61 25.22
C GLN A 807 57.83 -6.15 25.18
N ILE A 808 57.31 -6.84 24.16
CA ILE A 808 57.41 -8.30 24.02
C ILE A 808 58.65 -8.71 23.19
N ILE A 809 59.30 -7.76 22.50
CA ILE A 809 60.49 -7.99 21.65
C ILE A 809 61.79 -7.45 22.31
N ARG A 810 61.77 -7.11 23.60
CA ARG A 810 62.98 -6.89 24.42
C ARG A 810 63.03 -7.90 25.54
#